data_AF-A0A420PGS9-F1
#
_entry.id   AF-A0A420PGS9-F1
#
_cell.length_a   1.000
_cell.length_b   1.000
_cell.length_c   1.000
_cell.angle_alpha   90.00
_cell.angle_beta   90.00
_cell.angle_gamma   90.00
#
_symmetry.space_group_name_H-M   'P 1'
#
loop_
_entity.id
_entity.type
_entity.pdbx_description
1 polymer ?
#
loop_
_entity_poly.entity_id
_entity_poly.type
_entity_poly.pdbx_seq_one_letter_code
_entity_poly.pdbx_strand_id
1 'polypeptide(L)'
;MASHSPYNEVPPNEPQEPSSLDCGESVSLFSESQAVTDRAIQTLKHVIRLDIAQLYLLVQSWRGTKANLPLAEPLVSRFAEATLEFWNLFDTDLDPDVWTTQQARFLLKNTQQSINMTATSTVGDFFAQVLGDNLRLEVLGIFLTAASRAAIDVPSFTPLYTSYQQKQALVKILTYTGDCCLESCLSLDCLNDLQLVFQYENLILHTQVDGDQSYRSWRRMGDATSSLFALGYHELSDDNTVDAPTFIMQLRKAAFARIYSADKMLAVFLGRPPRIAREYCAFSIPANDPDMWKEDMPAPQSGRDQTRSDPGIQAPQPSSAFHSESLNYIADTRCSAKFSSLKEDILKLSRRRHSPDVDHHHVEEAKYIMQRVEDLWITLPDHFKLSTSLRHSHADPFSNDFIVGLRLDYLHTLFLLHLASSKQMSQPGDALLAISGEILSHIIEVVMLRDRLVNSGTSLSWKVSLELEFLQSHGADVRQVAQYGLPAAGIISLALLNGSAHDAPGRQGRAKLVQDLSVLVAELKVGAIVRAGEPNYALFSRATRTMQSLLDSLTTWVPSESHQQTPDPNSIDLANGWDPNRFSISEWTEEDMRLALELRASGVSQSKAAATYGINRSTFQARLRGSTVPKEAHKPLQKLSEYQEKHLREWILIQDDLGCSVSHQQVRDFASKVARRNGFQEGVGKDWLQAFMRRYPDSKTLRGNKIDIDRFSGASAELIKAFFMLLMMPAIHKIKQKNRYNMDEVGMMEGIGMDGLVLWHAGKKSALLKQPGSRSWITILGCISTEGRVLPPSAIFKGKTVQQQHFPGNLSCLDSWNFTCSEKG
;
A
#
# COMPACT_ATOMS: atom_id res chain seq x y z
N MET A 1 -4.58 -67.25 -40.62
CA MET A 1 -4.72 -65.79 -40.77
C MET A 1 -5.14 -65.21 -39.42
N ALA A 2 -4.41 -64.19 -38.93
CA ALA A 2 -4.75 -63.14 -37.94
C ALA A 2 -5.26 -63.58 -36.54
N SER A 3 -4.50 -63.47 -35.43
CA SER A 3 -3.96 -62.29 -34.66
C SER A 3 -4.93 -61.80 -33.57
N HIS A 4 -4.78 -62.19 -32.29
CA HIS A 4 -3.89 -61.68 -31.20
C HIS A 4 -4.29 -60.30 -30.67
N SER A 5 -4.44 -60.06 -29.34
CA SER A 5 -3.64 -60.53 -28.20
C SER A 5 -4.41 -60.45 -26.85
N PRO A 6 -4.15 -61.37 -25.90
CA PRO A 6 -4.12 -61.01 -24.46
C PRO A 6 -2.94 -61.64 -23.67
N TYR A 7 -2.66 -61.03 -22.51
CA TYR A 7 -1.93 -61.45 -21.30
C TYR A 7 -1.20 -62.81 -21.24
N ASN A 8 0.06 -62.80 -20.73
CA ASN A 8 0.46 -63.58 -19.53
C ASN A 8 1.91 -63.32 -19.05
N GLU A 9 2.09 -63.59 -17.75
CA GLU A 9 3.24 -63.48 -16.81
C GLU A 9 4.54 -64.22 -17.18
N VAL A 10 5.72 -63.81 -16.66
CA VAL A 10 6.82 -64.64 -16.04
C VAL A 10 7.83 -63.73 -15.24
N PRO A 11 8.85 -64.21 -14.45
CA PRO A 11 8.98 -64.11 -12.98
C PRO A 11 10.29 -63.35 -12.51
N PRO A 12 10.76 -63.42 -11.23
CA PRO A 12 11.72 -62.46 -10.65
C PRO A 12 13.20 -62.86 -10.84
N ASN A 13 14.10 -61.86 -10.92
CA ASN A 13 15.56 -62.04 -10.86
C ASN A 13 16.22 -60.99 -9.94
N GLU A 14 17.27 -61.45 -9.26
CA GLU A 14 18.06 -60.84 -8.17
C GLU A 14 18.66 -59.44 -8.43
N PRO A 15 18.99 -58.68 -7.37
CA PRO A 15 19.57 -57.35 -7.49
C PRO A 15 21.06 -57.41 -7.90
N GLN A 16 21.39 -56.90 -9.08
CA GLN A 16 22.76 -56.57 -9.47
C GLN A 16 23.12 -55.17 -8.97
N GLU A 17 24.24 -55.07 -8.25
CA GLU A 17 24.88 -53.80 -7.87
C GLU A 17 25.17 -52.94 -9.11
N PRO A 18 24.82 -51.63 -9.10
CA PRO A 18 25.27 -50.73 -10.15
C PRO A 18 26.68 -50.24 -9.86
N SER A 19 27.59 -50.66 -10.74
CA SER A 19 28.95 -50.17 -10.90
C SER A 19 29.03 -48.64 -10.95
N SER A 20 30.01 -48.10 -10.22
CA SER A 20 30.44 -46.70 -10.19
C SER A 20 30.69 -46.12 -11.59
N LEU A 21 29.87 -45.14 -11.98
CA LEU A 21 30.15 -44.18 -13.05
C LEU A 21 30.33 -42.81 -12.43
N ASP A 22 31.60 -42.44 -12.30
CA ASP A 22 32.11 -41.15 -11.86
C ASP A 22 31.75 -40.07 -12.89
N CYS A 23 30.88 -39.13 -12.51
CA CYS A 23 30.58 -37.90 -13.26
C CYS A 23 29.93 -36.82 -12.36
N GLY A 24 30.78 -35.98 -11.78
CA GLY A 24 30.54 -34.53 -11.67
C GLY A 24 29.56 -34.03 -10.61
N GLU A 25 29.82 -34.31 -9.33
CA GLU A 25 29.31 -33.44 -8.25
C GLU A 25 30.17 -32.18 -8.06
N SER A 26 29.55 -31.14 -7.50
CA SER A 26 30.19 -30.07 -6.69
C SER A 26 30.44 -28.66 -7.26
N VAL A 27 29.57 -28.09 -8.12
CA VAL A 27 29.67 -26.64 -8.44
C VAL A 27 28.43 -25.81 -8.05
N SER A 28 27.23 -26.39 -7.91
CA SER A 28 26.02 -25.62 -7.56
C SER A 28 25.79 -25.42 -6.05
N LEU A 29 26.08 -26.41 -5.20
CA LEU A 29 25.84 -26.36 -3.75
C LEU A 29 26.80 -25.44 -2.97
N PHE A 30 28.04 -25.24 -3.46
CA PHE A 30 29.02 -24.37 -2.81
C PHE A 30 28.71 -22.88 -3.00
N SER A 31 27.98 -22.51 -4.06
CA SER A 31 27.67 -21.12 -4.40
C SER A 31 26.66 -20.49 -3.45
N GLU A 32 25.61 -21.22 -3.06
CA GLU A 32 24.57 -20.69 -2.17
C GLU A 32 25.07 -20.54 -0.73
N SER A 33 25.85 -21.50 -0.23
CA SER A 33 26.47 -21.43 1.09
C SER A 33 27.42 -20.23 1.25
N GLN A 34 28.18 -19.90 0.20
CA GLN A 34 29.07 -18.74 0.22
C GLN A 34 28.32 -17.41 0.19
N ALA A 35 27.27 -17.29 -0.64
CA ALA A 35 26.48 -16.05 -0.73
C ALA A 35 25.74 -15.73 0.58
N VAL A 36 25.22 -16.75 1.27
CA VAL A 36 24.61 -16.59 2.61
C VAL A 36 25.66 -16.16 3.64
N THR A 37 26.84 -16.77 3.58
CA THR A 37 27.98 -16.40 4.45
C THR A 37 28.40 -14.95 4.21
N ASP A 38 28.56 -14.52 2.96
CA ASP A 38 28.95 -13.15 2.63
C ASP A 38 27.91 -12.12 3.10
N ARG A 39 26.61 -12.44 2.98
CA ARG A 39 25.53 -11.59 3.50
C ARG A 39 25.58 -11.50 5.03
N ALA A 40 25.79 -12.61 5.73
CA ALA A 40 25.91 -12.61 7.18
C ALA A 40 27.14 -11.81 7.65
N ILE A 41 28.27 -11.92 6.95
CA ILE A 41 29.47 -11.11 7.19
C ILE A 41 29.16 -9.63 7.02
N GLN A 42 28.52 -9.25 5.90
CA GLN A 42 28.12 -7.86 5.67
C GLN A 42 27.16 -7.36 6.74
N THR A 43 26.23 -8.20 7.19
CA THR A 43 25.30 -7.88 8.28
C THR A 43 26.05 -7.56 9.57
N LEU A 44 27.00 -8.41 9.96
CA LEU A 44 27.82 -8.16 11.16
C LEU A 44 28.69 -6.92 11.02
N LYS A 45 29.20 -6.60 9.82
CA LYS A 45 29.91 -5.33 9.57
C LYS A 45 29.03 -4.10 9.83
N HIS A 46 27.72 -4.20 9.58
CA HIS A 46 26.77 -3.15 9.96
C HIS A 46 26.53 -3.12 11.46
N VAL A 47 26.34 -4.29 12.09
CA VAL A 47 26.12 -4.44 13.54
C VAL A 47 27.28 -3.84 14.34
N ILE A 48 28.54 -4.03 13.88
CA ILE A 48 29.72 -3.46 14.55
C ILE A 48 29.70 -1.93 14.63
N ARG A 49 29.02 -1.28 13.69
CA ARG A 49 28.91 0.19 13.65
C ARG A 49 27.79 0.71 14.54
N LEU A 50 26.99 -0.17 15.15
CA LEU A 50 25.89 0.18 16.04
C LEU A 50 26.37 0.19 17.48
N ASP A 51 25.83 1.12 18.28
CA ASP A 51 26.04 1.13 19.72
C ASP A 51 25.06 0.16 20.39
N ILE A 52 25.44 -1.12 20.46
CA ILE A 52 24.59 -2.19 21.02
C ILE A 52 24.25 -1.93 22.48
N ALA A 53 25.15 -1.34 23.26
CA ALA A 53 24.89 -1.01 24.67
C ALA A 53 23.78 0.05 24.79
N GLN A 54 23.82 1.12 23.98
CA GLN A 54 22.76 2.13 23.99
C GLN A 54 21.46 1.61 23.38
N LEU A 55 21.51 0.73 22.37
CA LEU A 55 20.33 0.07 21.82
C LEU A 55 19.66 -0.85 22.84
N TYR A 56 20.44 -1.59 23.63
CA TYR A 56 19.95 -2.38 24.75
C TYR A 56 19.20 -1.48 25.75
N LEU A 57 19.81 -0.37 26.18
CA LEU A 57 19.16 0.58 27.10
C LEU A 57 17.88 1.20 26.52
N LEU A 58 17.86 1.49 25.22
CA LEU A 58 16.66 1.96 24.52
C LEU A 58 15.54 0.90 24.58
N VAL A 59 15.85 -0.36 24.29
CA VAL A 59 14.88 -1.47 24.37
C VAL A 59 14.37 -1.66 25.80
N GLN A 60 15.24 -1.59 26.81
CA GLN A 60 14.81 -1.70 28.21
C GLN A 60 13.91 -0.53 28.64
N SER A 61 14.25 0.70 28.23
CA SER A 61 13.42 1.89 28.49
C SER A 61 12.04 1.76 27.84
N TRP A 62 11.98 1.31 26.58
CA TRP A 62 10.74 1.04 25.86
C TRP A 62 9.89 -0.02 26.57
N ARG A 63 10.50 -1.13 27.00
CA ARG A 63 9.83 -2.18 27.79
C ARG A 63 9.36 -1.71 29.16
N GLY A 64 10.02 -0.72 29.76
CA GLY A 64 9.57 -0.08 31.01
C GLY A 64 8.18 0.55 30.91
N THR A 65 7.72 0.87 29.68
CA THR A 65 6.35 1.34 29.42
C THR A 65 5.33 0.21 29.22
N LYS A 66 5.75 -1.05 29.36
CA LYS A 66 5.05 -2.29 28.97
C LYS A 66 4.86 -2.46 27.44
N ALA A 67 5.46 -1.60 26.63
CA ALA A 67 5.55 -1.79 25.19
C ALA A 67 6.54 -2.91 24.85
N ASN A 68 6.24 -3.75 23.84
CA ASN A 68 7.09 -4.86 23.44
C ASN A 68 6.74 -5.30 21.99
N LEU A 69 7.53 -6.22 21.45
CA LEU A 69 7.17 -6.96 20.24
C LEU A 69 5.99 -7.91 20.55
N PRO A 70 4.84 -7.85 19.86
CA PRO A 70 3.64 -8.52 20.34
C PRO A 70 3.67 -10.06 20.37
N LEU A 71 4.35 -10.69 19.41
CA LEU A 71 4.51 -12.15 19.33
C LEU A 71 5.83 -12.57 20.00
N ALA A 72 6.87 -11.77 19.89
CA ALA A 72 8.18 -12.05 20.50
C ALA A 72 8.32 -11.55 21.95
N GLU A 73 7.25 -11.02 22.57
CA GLU A 73 7.21 -10.45 23.91
C GLU A 73 8.03 -11.23 24.96
N PRO A 74 7.83 -12.56 25.14
CA PRO A 74 8.55 -13.33 26.14
C PRO A 74 10.05 -13.52 25.83
N LEU A 75 10.48 -13.26 24.60
CA LEU A 75 11.84 -13.49 24.12
C LEU A 75 12.71 -12.24 24.21
N VAL A 76 12.13 -11.04 24.08
CA VAL A 76 12.88 -9.78 23.88
C VAL A 76 13.88 -9.49 25.00
N SER A 77 13.55 -9.76 26.28
CA SER A 77 14.49 -9.50 27.39
C SER A 77 15.77 -10.32 27.24
N ARG A 78 15.61 -11.64 27.16
CA ARG A 78 16.73 -12.59 27.11
C ARG A 78 17.54 -12.41 25.84
N PHE A 79 16.88 -12.06 24.73
CA PHE A 79 17.55 -11.82 23.45
C PHE A 79 18.34 -10.51 23.44
N ALA A 80 17.84 -9.47 24.09
CA ALA A 80 18.57 -8.22 24.27
C ALA A 80 19.80 -8.41 25.18
N GLU A 81 19.64 -9.15 26.28
CA GLU A 81 20.73 -9.53 27.18
C GLU A 81 21.81 -10.35 26.45
N ALA A 82 21.40 -11.43 25.76
CA ALA A 82 22.33 -12.29 25.03
C ALA A 82 23.05 -11.56 23.88
N THR A 83 22.37 -10.62 23.20
CA THR A 83 23.01 -9.80 22.16
C THR A 83 24.06 -8.87 22.76
N LEU A 84 23.79 -8.28 23.93
CA LEU A 84 24.74 -7.43 24.64
C LEU A 84 25.95 -8.25 25.14
N GLU A 85 25.71 -9.43 25.71
CA GLU A 85 26.76 -10.35 26.15
C GLU A 85 27.67 -10.77 25.00
N PHE A 86 27.07 -11.18 23.88
CA PHE A 86 27.79 -11.50 22.65
C PHE A 86 28.62 -10.33 22.14
N TRP A 87 28.07 -9.12 22.22
CA TRP A 87 28.78 -7.92 21.78
C TRP A 87 29.94 -7.55 22.71
N ASN A 88 29.84 -7.82 24.00
CA ASN A 88 30.93 -7.61 24.96
C ASN A 88 32.12 -8.58 24.76
N LEU A 89 31.92 -9.66 23.99
CA LEU A 89 33.00 -10.56 23.54
C LEU A 89 33.74 -10.02 22.30
N PHE A 90 33.38 -8.85 21.78
CA PHE A 90 34.08 -8.20 20.69
C PHE A 90 35.53 -7.87 21.11
N ASP A 91 36.48 -8.63 20.57
CA ASP A 91 37.89 -8.44 20.82
C ASP A 91 38.43 -7.30 19.94
N THR A 92 38.79 -6.18 20.57
CA THR A 92 39.33 -5.00 19.89
C THR A 92 40.72 -5.23 19.28
N ASP A 93 41.41 -6.30 19.68
CA ASP A 93 42.77 -6.62 19.24
C ASP A 93 42.78 -7.49 17.96
N LEU A 94 41.63 -8.06 17.57
CA LEU A 94 41.45 -8.79 16.31
C LEU A 94 41.08 -7.85 15.16
N ASP A 95 41.55 -8.19 13.95
CA ASP A 95 41.08 -7.52 12.72
C ASP A 95 39.55 -7.66 12.60
N PRO A 96 38.79 -6.54 12.49
CA PRO A 96 37.33 -6.56 12.38
C PRO A 96 36.81 -7.48 11.26
N ASP A 97 37.54 -7.59 10.15
CA ASP A 97 37.15 -8.46 9.03
C ASP A 97 37.31 -9.96 9.38
N VAL A 98 38.33 -10.30 10.15
CA VAL A 98 38.55 -11.66 10.66
C VAL A 98 37.50 -12.01 11.71
N TRP A 99 37.25 -11.11 12.65
CA TRP A 99 36.23 -11.30 13.69
C TRP A 99 34.84 -11.48 13.08
N THR A 100 34.41 -10.58 12.17
CA THR A 100 33.09 -10.69 11.51
C THR A 100 32.93 -12.00 10.75
N THR A 101 33.98 -12.46 10.08
CA THR A 101 33.96 -13.73 9.34
C THR A 101 33.79 -14.92 10.27
N GLN A 102 34.52 -14.95 11.39
CA GLN A 102 34.41 -16.03 12.38
C GLN A 102 33.02 -16.05 13.02
N GLN A 103 32.53 -14.87 13.44
CA GLN A 103 31.23 -14.75 14.09
C GLN A 103 30.07 -15.04 13.14
N ALA A 104 30.15 -14.63 11.88
CA ALA A 104 29.12 -14.93 10.89
C ALA A 104 28.97 -16.45 10.70
N ARG A 105 30.11 -17.17 10.59
CA ARG A 105 30.10 -18.64 10.48
C ARG A 105 29.56 -19.31 11.74
N PHE A 106 29.92 -18.80 12.91
CA PHE A 106 29.40 -19.30 14.19
C PHE A 106 27.87 -19.16 14.26
N LEU A 107 27.36 -17.95 14.03
CA LEU A 107 25.91 -17.68 14.05
C LEU A 107 25.17 -18.51 13.00
N LEU A 108 25.67 -18.60 11.77
CA LEU A 108 25.04 -19.40 10.71
C LEU A 108 25.03 -20.89 11.04
N LYS A 109 26.14 -21.43 11.57
CA LYS A 109 26.22 -22.83 12.00
C LYS A 109 25.16 -23.13 13.06
N ASN A 110 25.02 -22.27 14.07
CA ASN A 110 24.01 -22.44 15.12
C ASN A 110 22.59 -22.24 14.57
N THR A 111 22.39 -21.27 13.68
CA THR A 111 21.10 -21.02 12.99
C THR A 111 20.64 -22.22 12.16
N GLN A 112 21.57 -22.98 11.59
CA GLN A 112 21.25 -24.19 10.82
C GLN A 112 20.83 -25.38 11.70
N GLN A 113 21.17 -25.38 12.99
CA GLN A 113 20.79 -26.47 13.89
C GLN A 113 19.28 -26.46 14.19
N SER A 114 18.67 -27.64 14.28
CA SER A 114 17.27 -27.77 14.67
C SER A 114 17.08 -27.48 16.15
N ILE A 115 15.99 -26.78 16.49
CA ILE A 115 15.56 -26.60 17.88
C ILE A 115 14.70 -27.79 18.25
N ASN A 116 15.23 -28.71 19.05
CA ASN A 116 14.57 -29.96 19.38
C ASN A 116 13.84 -29.81 20.72
N MET A 117 12.52 -29.86 20.67
CA MET A 117 11.66 -29.72 21.84
C MET A 117 10.80 -30.96 21.96
N THR A 118 10.71 -31.52 23.16
CA THR A 118 9.84 -32.66 23.50
C THR A 118 8.75 -32.19 24.47
N ALA A 119 7.69 -32.96 24.66
CA ALA A 119 6.61 -32.59 25.59
C ALA A 119 7.08 -32.26 27.03
N THR A 120 8.23 -32.80 27.46
CA THR A 120 8.82 -32.57 28.79
C THR A 120 9.84 -31.43 28.84
N SER A 121 10.24 -30.87 27.69
CA SER A 121 11.24 -29.80 27.64
C SER A 121 10.72 -28.52 28.29
N THR A 122 11.58 -27.84 29.04
CA THR A 122 11.30 -26.61 29.77
C THR A 122 11.61 -25.37 28.93
N VAL A 123 11.20 -24.20 29.43
CA VAL A 123 11.59 -22.89 28.85
C VAL A 123 13.10 -22.70 28.92
N GLY A 124 13.74 -23.15 30.02
CA GLY A 124 15.20 -23.14 30.16
C GLY A 124 15.90 -23.97 29.09
N ASP A 125 15.37 -25.17 28.77
CA ASP A 125 15.92 -26.03 27.70
C ASP A 125 15.84 -25.36 26.32
N PHE A 126 14.78 -24.58 26.06
CA PHE A 126 14.68 -23.79 24.84
C PHE A 126 15.74 -22.69 24.79
N PHE A 127 15.89 -21.91 25.86
CA PHE A 127 16.89 -20.84 25.91
C PHE A 127 18.33 -21.39 25.83
N ALA A 128 18.61 -22.55 26.42
CA ALA A 128 19.91 -23.22 26.31
C ALA A 128 20.27 -23.60 24.86
N GLN A 129 19.28 -23.83 23.99
CA GLN A 129 19.48 -24.16 22.57
C GLN A 129 19.63 -22.94 21.65
N VAL A 130 19.32 -21.73 22.14
CA VAL A 130 19.31 -20.52 21.29
C VAL A 130 20.19 -19.37 21.80
N LEU A 131 20.69 -19.45 23.04
CA LEU A 131 21.51 -18.44 23.70
C LEU A 131 22.92 -18.97 24.04
N GLY A 132 23.80 -18.08 24.52
CA GLY A 132 25.17 -18.43 24.93
C GLY A 132 25.99 -18.99 23.77
N ASP A 133 26.62 -20.16 23.97
CA ASP A 133 27.41 -20.85 22.94
C ASP A 133 26.56 -21.32 21.74
N ASN A 134 25.23 -21.34 21.88
CA ASN A 134 24.28 -21.68 20.82
C ASN A 134 23.59 -20.43 20.24
N LEU A 135 24.15 -19.23 20.45
CA LEU A 135 23.56 -18.00 19.93
C LEU A 135 23.32 -18.08 18.42
N ARG A 136 22.11 -17.68 18.02
CA ARG A 136 21.63 -17.79 16.64
C ARG A 136 21.39 -16.41 16.01
N LEU A 137 21.34 -16.37 14.68
CA LEU A 137 21.13 -15.13 13.93
C LEU A 137 19.69 -14.58 14.09
N GLU A 138 18.70 -15.45 14.35
CA GLU A 138 17.33 -15.01 14.66
C GLU A 138 17.28 -14.15 15.93
N VAL A 139 18.10 -14.46 16.95
CA VAL A 139 18.16 -13.72 18.22
C VAL A 139 18.59 -12.28 17.98
N LEU A 140 19.67 -12.10 17.21
CA LEU A 140 20.17 -10.79 16.81
C LEU A 140 19.13 -10.03 15.97
N GLY A 141 18.50 -10.70 15.02
CA GLY A 141 17.46 -10.11 14.18
C GLY A 141 16.23 -9.62 14.94
N ILE A 142 15.74 -10.41 15.90
CA ILE A 142 14.62 -10.03 16.78
C ILE A 142 15.01 -8.87 17.69
N PHE A 143 16.23 -8.86 18.24
CA PHE A 143 16.73 -7.71 19.00
C PHE A 143 16.78 -6.43 18.16
N LEU A 144 17.32 -6.49 16.93
CA LEU A 144 17.37 -5.33 16.02
C LEU A 144 15.97 -4.83 15.65
N THR A 145 15.01 -5.75 15.50
CA THR A 145 13.60 -5.42 15.26
C THR A 145 12.97 -4.72 16.46
N ALA A 146 13.24 -5.22 17.68
CA ALA A 146 12.83 -4.58 18.93
C ALA A 146 13.45 -3.19 19.10
N ALA A 147 14.74 -3.04 18.80
CA ALA A 147 15.43 -1.76 18.85
C ALA A 147 14.88 -0.76 17.82
N SER A 148 14.52 -1.22 16.62
CA SER A 148 13.88 -0.37 15.60
C SER A 148 12.48 0.08 16.04
N ARG A 149 11.66 -0.84 16.59
CA ARG A 149 10.35 -0.52 17.18
C ARG A 149 10.45 0.44 18.37
N ALA A 150 11.42 0.21 19.26
CA ALA A 150 11.70 1.09 20.39
C ALA A 150 12.13 2.48 19.90
N ALA A 151 12.99 2.57 18.90
CA ALA A 151 13.36 3.84 18.29
C ALA A 151 12.13 4.54 17.72
N ILE A 152 11.25 3.86 16.97
CA ILE A 152 10.00 4.45 16.44
C ILE A 152 9.15 5.03 17.58
N ASP A 153 8.91 4.25 18.63
CA ASP A 153 7.98 4.59 19.71
C ASP A 153 8.53 5.65 20.69
N VAL A 154 9.85 5.68 20.92
CA VAL A 154 10.48 6.62 21.87
C VAL A 154 10.79 7.97 21.18
N PRO A 155 10.15 9.10 21.58
CA PRO A 155 10.31 10.38 20.89
C PRO A 155 11.74 10.93 20.93
N SER A 156 12.42 10.78 22.06
CA SER A 156 13.77 11.28 22.30
C SER A 156 14.60 10.29 23.11
N PHE A 157 15.79 9.96 22.64
CA PHE A 157 16.76 9.15 23.37
C PHE A 157 18.16 9.69 23.09
N THR A 158 18.58 10.67 23.90
CA THR A 158 19.79 11.47 23.72
C THR A 158 21.05 10.67 23.36
N PRO A 159 21.31 9.46 23.94
CA PRO A 159 22.49 8.69 23.59
C PRO A 159 22.58 8.24 22.13
N LEU A 160 21.44 8.03 21.45
CA LEU A 160 21.40 7.53 20.07
C LEU A 160 20.93 8.59 19.07
N TYR A 161 19.98 9.45 19.47
CA TYR A 161 19.42 10.47 18.59
C TYR A 161 18.93 11.69 19.37
N THR A 162 19.36 12.86 18.92
CA THR A 162 18.90 14.17 19.43
C THR A 162 17.99 14.89 18.42
N SER A 163 17.96 14.40 17.17
CA SER A 163 17.15 14.95 16.10
C SER A 163 16.28 13.87 15.42
N TYR A 164 15.19 14.32 14.83
CA TYR A 164 14.30 13.47 14.06
C TYR A 164 15.00 12.80 12.86
N GLN A 165 15.95 13.48 12.21
CA GLN A 165 16.71 12.91 11.09
C GLN A 165 17.63 11.77 11.52
N GLN A 166 18.33 11.91 12.66
CA GLN A 166 19.15 10.84 13.23
C GLN A 166 18.30 9.64 13.63
N LYS A 167 17.14 9.88 14.26
CA LYS A 167 16.15 8.86 14.60
C LYS A 167 15.73 8.06 13.35
N GLN A 168 15.35 8.75 12.28
CA GLN A 168 14.95 8.11 11.02
C GLN A 168 16.10 7.35 10.35
N ALA A 169 17.32 7.89 10.37
CA ALA A 169 18.50 7.18 9.86
C ALA A 169 18.77 5.90 10.65
N LEU A 170 18.69 5.95 11.98
CA LEU A 170 18.86 4.78 12.85
C LEU A 170 17.80 3.72 12.58
N VAL A 171 16.51 4.09 12.54
CA VAL A 171 15.41 3.16 12.21
C VAL A 171 15.65 2.46 10.87
N LYS A 172 16.08 3.20 9.84
CA LYS A 172 16.38 2.61 8.52
C LYS A 172 17.56 1.65 8.57
N ILE A 173 18.64 1.99 9.29
CA ILE A 173 19.82 1.12 9.43
C ILE A 173 19.46 -0.15 10.20
N LEU A 174 18.72 -0.04 11.31
CA LEU A 174 18.27 -1.18 12.10
C LEU A 174 17.36 -2.10 11.29
N THR A 175 16.39 -1.53 10.57
CA THR A 175 15.47 -2.28 9.71
C THR A 175 16.23 -3.00 8.60
N TYR A 176 17.13 -2.32 7.89
CA TYR A 176 17.95 -2.94 6.85
C TYR A 176 18.84 -4.06 7.41
N THR A 177 19.46 -3.85 8.57
CA THR A 177 20.33 -4.87 9.19
C THR A 177 19.51 -6.07 9.64
N GLY A 178 18.32 -5.84 10.22
CA GLY A 178 17.35 -6.88 10.55
C GLY A 178 16.89 -7.66 9.31
N ASP A 179 16.65 -6.99 8.19
CA ASP A 179 16.31 -7.64 6.91
C ASP A 179 17.43 -8.57 6.46
N CYS A 180 18.69 -8.13 6.54
CA CYS A 180 19.81 -8.99 6.19
C CYS A 180 19.93 -10.20 7.12
N CYS A 181 19.66 -10.06 8.43
CA CYS A 181 19.55 -11.20 9.35
C CYS A 181 18.44 -12.17 8.89
N LEU A 182 17.23 -11.65 8.65
CA LEU A 182 16.07 -12.47 8.29
C LEU A 182 16.29 -13.23 6.98
N GLU A 183 16.73 -12.53 5.94
CA GLU A 183 17.00 -13.15 4.64
C GLU A 183 18.10 -14.20 4.74
N SER A 184 19.14 -13.98 5.58
CA SER A 184 20.18 -14.99 5.83
C SER A 184 19.60 -16.22 6.52
N CYS A 185 18.75 -16.05 7.55
CA CYS A 185 18.08 -17.16 8.23
C CYS A 185 17.20 -17.98 7.27
N LEU A 186 16.39 -17.31 6.44
CA LEU A 186 15.50 -17.98 5.47
C LEU A 186 16.28 -18.67 4.34
N SER A 187 17.44 -18.15 3.96
CA SER A 187 18.29 -18.76 2.92
C SER A 187 18.95 -20.07 3.36
N LEU A 188 18.89 -20.43 4.65
CA LEU A 188 19.40 -21.71 5.17
C LEU A 188 18.42 -22.88 4.98
N ASP A 189 17.19 -22.60 4.53
CA ASP A 189 16.14 -23.59 4.28
C ASP A 189 15.84 -24.50 5.51
N CYS A 190 15.95 -23.93 6.71
CA CYS A 190 15.76 -24.62 7.99
C CYS A 190 14.62 -23.97 8.82
N LEU A 191 13.46 -23.80 8.17
CA LEU A 191 12.32 -23.08 8.72
C LEU A 191 11.87 -23.65 10.08
N ASN A 192 11.71 -22.77 11.07
CA ASN A 192 11.34 -23.14 12.44
C ASN A 192 10.46 -22.08 13.10
N ASP A 193 9.99 -22.38 14.32
CA ASP A 193 9.10 -21.51 15.10
C ASP A 193 9.67 -20.08 15.28
N LEU A 194 10.97 -19.97 15.56
CA LEU A 194 11.65 -18.69 15.82
C LEU A 194 11.77 -17.84 14.54
N GLN A 195 12.03 -18.47 13.40
CA GLN A 195 12.07 -17.79 12.11
C GLN A 195 10.70 -17.26 11.69
N LEU A 196 9.60 -17.95 12.01
CA LEU A 196 8.25 -17.43 11.77
C LEU A 196 7.93 -16.24 12.68
N VAL A 197 8.28 -16.33 13.97
CA VAL A 197 8.15 -15.20 14.91
C VAL A 197 8.92 -13.98 14.37
N PHE A 198 10.16 -14.18 13.93
CA PHE A 198 10.96 -13.10 13.36
C PHE A 198 10.34 -12.53 12.07
N GLN A 199 9.84 -13.37 11.16
CA GLN A 199 9.14 -12.92 9.95
C GLN A 199 7.92 -12.04 10.28
N TYR A 200 7.12 -12.43 11.28
CA TYR A 200 5.96 -11.65 11.70
C TYR A 200 6.36 -10.28 12.27
N GLU A 201 7.33 -10.25 13.19
CA GLU A 201 7.75 -8.98 13.80
C GLU A 201 8.41 -8.04 12.79
N ASN A 202 9.20 -8.59 11.85
CA ASN A 202 9.77 -7.84 10.76
C ASN A 202 8.68 -7.31 9.80
N LEU A 203 7.64 -8.10 9.49
CA LEU A 203 6.47 -7.63 8.75
C LEU A 203 5.83 -6.42 9.42
N ILE A 204 5.53 -6.49 10.72
CA ILE A 204 4.92 -5.38 11.47
C ILE A 204 5.82 -4.15 11.46
N LEU A 205 7.14 -4.31 11.60
CA LEU A 205 8.09 -3.21 11.46
C LEU A 205 8.00 -2.54 10.08
N HIS A 206 7.92 -3.30 9.00
CA HIS A 206 7.81 -2.75 7.64
C HIS A 206 6.50 -2.01 7.39
N THR A 207 5.39 -2.41 8.03
CA THR A 207 4.15 -1.65 7.91
C THR A 207 4.29 -0.25 8.50
N GLN A 208 5.17 -0.07 9.49
CA GLN A 208 5.48 1.22 10.10
C GLN A 208 6.60 2.01 9.40
N VAL A 209 7.57 1.33 8.79
CA VAL A 209 8.74 1.97 8.14
C VAL A 209 8.50 2.30 6.67
N ASP A 210 7.83 1.41 5.92
CA ASP A 210 7.54 1.61 4.50
C ASP A 210 6.09 2.07 4.27
N GLY A 211 5.21 1.84 5.24
CA GLY A 211 3.78 2.09 5.15
C GLY A 211 2.99 0.86 4.71
N ASP A 212 1.70 0.86 5.02
CA ASP A 212 0.84 -0.31 4.89
C ASP A 212 0.42 -0.59 3.43
N GLN A 213 0.47 0.45 2.59
CA GLN A 213 0.23 0.35 1.14
C GLN A 213 1.48 -0.10 0.37
N SER A 214 2.63 -0.19 1.03
CA SER A 214 3.88 -0.54 0.36
C SER A 214 3.84 -1.97 -0.17
N TYR A 215 4.43 -2.19 -1.35
CA TYR A 215 4.60 -3.53 -1.88
C TYR A 215 5.47 -4.41 -0.97
N ARG A 216 6.42 -3.80 -0.23
CA ARG A 216 7.31 -4.51 0.70
C ARG A 216 6.53 -5.14 1.85
N SER A 217 5.69 -4.36 2.54
CA SER A 217 4.80 -4.84 3.60
C SER A 217 3.86 -5.95 3.09
N TRP A 218 3.29 -5.76 1.90
CA TRP A 218 2.39 -6.74 1.31
C TRP A 218 3.10 -8.05 0.92
N ARG A 219 4.34 -7.98 0.43
CA ARG A 219 5.15 -9.16 0.10
C ARG A 219 5.47 -9.95 1.36
N ARG A 220 5.98 -9.29 2.41
CA ARG A 220 6.33 -9.93 3.69
C ARG A 220 5.15 -10.65 4.34
N MET A 221 3.93 -10.11 4.19
CA MET A 221 2.71 -10.82 4.63
C MET A 221 2.52 -12.14 3.89
N GLY A 222 2.79 -12.17 2.58
CA GLY A 222 2.75 -13.39 1.77
C GLY A 222 3.81 -14.41 2.20
N ASP A 223 5.02 -13.94 2.50
CA ASP A 223 6.13 -14.79 2.94
C ASP A 223 5.82 -15.40 4.32
N ALA A 224 5.38 -14.59 5.30
CA ALA A 224 4.95 -15.07 6.62
C ALA A 224 3.77 -16.06 6.54
N THR A 225 2.81 -15.81 5.66
CA THR A 225 1.69 -16.73 5.41
C THR A 225 2.19 -18.07 4.86
N SER A 226 3.13 -18.05 3.90
CA SER A 226 3.69 -19.26 3.29
C SER A 226 4.46 -20.08 4.31
N SER A 227 5.27 -19.42 5.14
CA SER A 227 6.01 -20.05 6.24
C SER A 227 5.09 -20.67 7.29
N LEU A 228 3.99 -19.99 7.66
CA LEU A 228 2.97 -20.52 8.57
C LEU A 228 2.36 -21.82 8.03
N PHE A 229 2.03 -21.87 6.73
CA PHE A 229 1.50 -23.08 6.11
C PHE A 229 2.54 -24.20 6.04
N ALA A 230 3.78 -23.88 5.66
CA ALA A 230 4.89 -24.83 5.62
C ALA A 230 5.18 -25.48 6.98
N LEU A 231 5.04 -24.72 8.07
CA LEU A 231 5.18 -25.24 9.44
C LEU A 231 3.96 -26.02 9.95
N GLY A 232 2.89 -26.14 9.17
CA GLY A 232 1.69 -26.88 9.56
C GLY A 232 0.81 -26.17 10.60
N TYR A 233 1.04 -24.87 10.86
CA TYR A 233 0.32 -24.15 11.92
C TYR A 233 -1.18 -24.01 11.66
N HIS A 234 -1.60 -24.16 10.41
CA HIS A 234 -3.00 -24.17 10.00
C HIS A 234 -3.75 -25.43 10.45
N GLU A 235 -3.07 -26.49 10.91
CA GLU A 235 -3.69 -27.75 11.36
C GLU A 235 -3.53 -27.97 12.87
N LEU A 236 -3.12 -26.94 13.63
CA LEU A 236 -2.95 -27.00 15.08
C LEU A 236 -4.27 -27.32 15.79
N SER A 237 -4.44 -28.59 16.16
CA SER A 237 -5.53 -29.09 16.98
C SER A 237 -5.00 -29.59 18.32
N ASP A 238 -5.87 -29.54 19.34
CA ASP A 238 -5.52 -29.97 20.71
C ASP A 238 -5.21 -31.47 20.79
N ASP A 239 -5.67 -32.28 19.82
CA ASP A 239 -5.53 -33.74 19.82
C ASP A 239 -4.32 -34.27 18.99
N ASN A 240 -3.82 -33.52 18.01
CA ASN A 240 -2.81 -34.02 17.04
C ASN A 240 -1.34 -33.69 17.38
N THR A 241 -1.04 -33.15 18.55
CA THR A 241 0.29 -32.55 18.80
C THR A 241 1.00 -33.15 20.01
N VAL A 242 1.44 -34.41 19.85
CA VAL A 242 1.99 -35.23 20.95
C VAL A 242 3.43 -34.83 21.35
N ASP A 243 4.17 -34.07 20.53
CA ASP A 243 5.63 -33.96 20.69
C ASP A 243 6.18 -32.56 21.07
N ALA A 244 5.35 -31.54 21.27
CA ALA A 244 5.82 -30.19 21.64
C ALA A 244 5.41 -29.80 23.07
N PRO A 245 6.25 -29.07 23.83
CA PRO A 245 5.87 -28.54 25.14
C PRO A 245 4.73 -27.52 25.03
N THR A 246 3.98 -27.37 26.12
CA THR A 246 2.82 -26.47 26.20
C THR A 246 3.14 -25.03 25.78
N PHE A 247 4.26 -24.46 26.23
CA PHE A 247 4.61 -23.06 25.90
C PHE A 247 4.91 -22.86 24.41
N ILE A 248 5.56 -23.85 23.76
CA ILE A 248 5.75 -23.85 22.30
C ILE A 248 4.40 -23.98 21.60
N MET A 249 3.51 -24.87 22.07
CA MET A 249 2.17 -24.99 21.50
C MET A 249 1.40 -23.66 21.57
N GLN A 250 1.47 -22.97 22.70
CA GLN A 250 0.83 -21.65 22.84
C GLN A 250 1.49 -20.59 21.93
N LEU A 251 2.81 -20.63 21.75
CA LEU A 251 3.51 -19.76 20.79
C LEU A 251 3.03 -19.99 19.36
N ARG A 252 2.87 -21.26 18.94
CA ARG A 252 2.38 -21.62 17.60
C ARG A 252 0.95 -21.12 17.38
N LYS A 253 0.06 -21.32 18.36
CA LYS A 253 -1.31 -20.79 18.35
C LYS A 253 -1.34 -19.26 18.30
N ALA A 254 -0.47 -18.60 19.07
CA ALA A 254 -0.35 -17.14 19.06
C ALA A 254 0.15 -16.61 17.71
N ALA A 255 1.17 -17.26 17.12
CA ALA A 255 1.68 -16.91 15.79
C ALA A 255 0.60 -17.06 14.71
N PHE A 256 -0.14 -18.18 14.70
CA PHE A 256 -1.28 -18.37 13.80
C PHE A 256 -2.31 -17.24 13.97
N ALA A 257 -2.75 -16.99 15.21
CA ALA A 257 -3.75 -15.97 15.51
C ALA A 257 -3.31 -14.56 15.08
N ARG A 258 -2.03 -14.21 15.30
CA ARG A 258 -1.44 -12.91 14.91
C ARG A 258 -1.34 -12.74 13.40
N ILE A 259 -0.80 -13.74 12.69
CA ILE A 259 -0.65 -13.70 11.23
C ILE A 259 -2.03 -13.71 10.56
N TYR A 260 -2.95 -14.54 11.05
CA TYR A 260 -4.35 -14.55 10.59
C TYR A 260 -5.01 -13.18 10.77
N SER A 261 -4.87 -12.56 11.94
CA SER A 261 -5.46 -11.23 12.20
C SER A 261 -4.87 -10.18 11.26
N ALA A 262 -3.56 -10.16 11.11
CA ALA A 262 -2.88 -9.21 10.24
C ALA A 262 -3.26 -9.40 8.76
N ASP A 263 -3.46 -10.64 8.28
CA ASP A 263 -4.01 -10.93 6.95
C ASP A 263 -5.38 -10.29 6.76
N LYS A 264 -6.30 -10.43 7.73
CA LYS A 264 -7.64 -9.81 7.63
C LYS A 264 -7.60 -8.31 7.68
N MET A 265 -6.77 -7.76 8.56
CA MET A 265 -6.64 -6.31 8.67
C MET A 265 -6.09 -5.70 7.38
N LEU A 266 -5.03 -6.26 6.79
CA LEU A 266 -4.50 -5.80 5.50
C LEU A 266 -5.48 -6.05 4.35
N ALA A 267 -6.22 -7.16 4.35
CA ALA A 267 -7.23 -7.46 3.34
C ALA A 267 -8.37 -6.44 3.35
N VAL A 268 -8.89 -6.11 4.54
CA VAL A 268 -9.87 -5.02 4.72
C VAL A 268 -9.25 -3.71 4.22
N PHE A 269 -8.12 -3.30 4.81
CA PHE A 269 -7.46 -2.03 4.54
C PHE A 269 -7.16 -1.78 3.05
N LEU A 270 -6.64 -2.78 2.34
CA LEU A 270 -6.28 -2.66 0.92
C LEU A 270 -7.46 -2.99 -0.03
N GLY A 271 -8.61 -3.43 0.48
CA GLY A 271 -9.70 -3.97 -0.33
C GLY A 271 -9.30 -5.21 -1.13
N ARG A 272 -8.33 -5.99 -0.64
CA ARG A 272 -7.77 -7.18 -1.31
C ARG A 272 -8.35 -8.47 -0.72
N PRO A 273 -8.38 -9.57 -1.48
CA PRO A 273 -8.73 -10.87 -0.92
C PRO A 273 -7.76 -11.27 0.21
N PRO A 274 -8.26 -11.80 1.35
CA PRO A 274 -7.41 -12.39 2.36
C PRO A 274 -6.73 -13.66 1.84
N ARG A 275 -5.53 -13.95 2.35
CA ARG A 275 -4.74 -15.13 1.97
C ARG A 275 -5.06 -16.38 2.80
N ILE A 276 -5.39 -16.21 4.08
CA ILE A 276 -5.58 -17.34 5.01
C ILE A 276 -7.08 -17.59 5.21
N ALA A 277 -7.73 -18.36 4.36
CA ALA A 277 -9.16 -18.64 4.56
C ALA A 277 -9.38 -19.57 5.77
N ARG A 278 -10.21 -19.14 6.74
CA ARG A 278 -10.47 -19.88 7.99
C ARG A 278 -11.03 -21.28 7.73
N GLU A 279 -11.74 -21.48 6.62
CA GLU A 279 -12.35 -22.75 6.22
C GLU A 279 -11.33 -23.88 6.01
N TYR A 280 -10.07 -23.55 5.72
CA TYR A 280 -8.99 -24.52 5.50
C TYR A 280 -8.02 -24.57 6.69
N CYS A 281 -8.41 -24.03 7.85
CA CYS A 281 -7.54 -23.96 9.04
C CYS A 281 -8.28 -24.44 10.30
N ALA A 282 -7.58 -25.16 11.16
CA ALA A 282 -7.95 -25.37 12.55
C ALA A 282 -7.77 -24.04 13.31
N PHE A 283 -8.87 -23.29 13.45
CA PHE A 283 -8.86 -21.99 14.12
C PHE A 283 -8.71 -22.14 15.64
N SER A 284 -7.47 -22.31 16.10
CA SER A 284 -7.11 -22.40 17.51
C SER A 284 -6.60 -21.05 18.05
N ILE A 285 -7.01 -20.71 19.27
CA ILE A 285 -6.69 -19.45 19.94
C ILE A 285 -5.80 -19.79 21.15
N PRO A 286 -4.69 -19.05 21.40
CA PRO A 286 -3.81 -19.32 22.54
C PRO A 286 -4.52 -19.07 23.88
N ALA A 287 -4.13 -19.82 24.91
CA ALA A 287 -4.52 -19.58 26.29
C ALA A 287 -3.79 -18.35 26.85
N ASN A 288 -4.49 -17.55 27.66
CA ASN A 288 -3.90 -16.39 28.32
C ASN A 288 -3.36 -16.78 29.71
N ASP A 289 -2.17 -17.36 29.72
CA ASP A 289 -1.47 -17.70 30.95
C ASP A 289 -0.21 -16.80 31.07
N PRO A 290 -0.18 -15.86 32.04
CA PRO A 290 0.96 -14.96 32.22
C PRO A 290 2.23 -15.67 32.69
N ASP A 291 2.11 -16.91 33.17
CA ASP A 291 3.22 -17.67 33.76
C ASP A 291 3.83 -18.70 32.78
N MET A 292 3.27 -18.79 31.56
CA MET A 292 3.64 -19.76 30.52
C MET A 292 5.14 -19.78 30.17
N TRP A 293 5.83 -18.64 30.26
CA TRP A 293 7.24 -18.48 29.88
C TRP A 293 8.19 -18.33 31.08
N LYS A 294 7.75 -18.66 32.31
CA LYS A 294 8.64 -18.64 33.48
C LYS A 294 9.55 -19.88 33.49
N GLU A 295 10.86 -19.67 33.70
CA GLU A 295 11.88 -20.74 33.74
C GLU A 295 11.71 -21.67 34.95
N ASP A 296 11.18 -21.19 36.08
CA ASP A 296 11.04 -21.94 37.34
C ASP A 296 9.82 -22.88 37.39
N MET A 297 9.03 -22.97 36.31
CA MET A 297 7.85 -23.84 36.29
C MET A 297 8.27 -25.31 36.12
N PRO A 298 7.87 -26.22 37.03
CA PRO A 298 8.19 -27.63 36.87
C PRO A 298 7.58 -28.17 35.57
N ALA A 299 8.33 -29.04 34.87
CA ALA A 299 7.85 -29.71 33.66
C ALA A 299 6.46 -30.32 33.93
N PRO A 300 5.52 -30.24 32.96
CA PRO A 300 4.18 -30.79 33.15
C PRO A 300 4.29 -32.25 33.58
N GLN A 301 3.80 -32.57 34.77
CA GLN A 301 3.83 -33.94 35.29
C GLN A 301 3.07 -34.82 34.30
N SER A 302 3.73 -35.86 33.79
CA SER A 302 3.20 -36.85 32.87
C SER A 302 2.18 -37.78 33.58
N GLY A 303 1.07 -37.20 34.01
CA GLY A 303 -0.04 -37.93 34.61
C GLY A 303 -0.98 -38.49 33.54
N ARG A 304 -0.62 -39.63 32.96
CA ARG A 304 -1.63 -40.58 32.45
C ARG A 304 -2.33 -41.23 33.65
N ASP A 305 -3.17 -40.48 34.36
CA ASP A 305 -4.16 -41.11 35.23
C ASP A 305 -5.44 -41.35 34.41
N GLN A 306 -5.47 -42.53 33.80
CA GLN A 306 -6.70 -43.15 33.32
C GLN A 306 -7.62 -43.42 34.51
N THR A 307 -8.45 -42.45 34.88
CA THR A 307 -9.73 -42.75 35.50
C THR A 307 -10.83 -42.43 34.51
N ARG A 308 -11.32 -43.51 33.92
CA ARG A 308 -12.52 -43.57 33.10
C ARG A 308 -13.70 -43.16 33.98
N SER A 309 -14.12 -41.90 33.92
CA SER A 309 -15.38 -41.43 34.52
C SER A 309 -16.42 -41.21 33.42
N ASP A 310 -17.55 -41.88 33.61
CA ASP A 310 -18.76 -41.86 32.76
C ASP A 310 -19.22 -40.45 32.33
N PRO A 311 -19.92 -40.33 31.19
CA PRO A 311 -20.52 -39.08 30.73
C PRO A 311 -21.78 -38.79 31.57
N GLY A 312 -21.59 -38.15 32.72
CA GLY A 312 -22.69 -37.79 33.62
C GLY A 312 -22.36 -36.56 34.44
N ILE A 313 -22.93 -35.43 34.03
CA ILE A 313 -23.25 -34.22 34.82
C ILE A 313 -22.38 -34.04 36.08
N GLN A 314 -21.20 -33.45 35.92
CA GLN A 314 -20.50 -32.81 37.03
C GLN A 314 -20.28 -31.34 36.70
N ALA A 315 -20.98 -30.49 37.47
CA ALA A 315 -20.77 -29.07 37.50
C ALA A 315 -19.29 -28.75 37.86
N PRO A 316 -18.71 -27.67 37.30
CA PRO A 316 -17.34 -27.32 37.62
C PRO A 316 -17.21 -26.99 39.10
N GLN A 317 -16.38 -27.73 39.82
CA GLN A 317 -15.97 -27.37 41.18
C GLN A 317 -15.06 -26.12 41.09
N PRO A 318 -15.27 -25.10 41.95
CA PRO A 318 -14.55 -23.84 41.89
C PRO A 318 -13.20 -23.96 42.59
N SER A 319 -12.14 -24.27 41.84
CA SER A 319 -10.77 -24.15 42.32
C SER A 319 -10.35 -22.67 42.37
N SER A 320 -10.41 -22.12 43.58
CA SER A 320 -9.53 -21.10 44.18
C SER A 320 -9.03 -19.94 43.31
N ALA A 321 -9.52 -18.75 43.67
CA ALA A 321 -9.14 -17.40 43.22
C ALA A 321 -9.58 -17.04 41.79
N PHE A 322 -10.57 -16.14 41.70
CA PHE A 322 -10.90 -15.36 40.52
C PHE A 322 -9.67 -14.52 40.10
N HIS A 323 -8.70 -15.13 39.41
CA HIS A 323 -7.71 -14.37 38.68
C HIS A 323 -8.43 -13.75 37.48
N SER A 324 -8.76 -12.47 37.61
CA SER A 324 -9.16 -11.63 36.48
C SER A 324 -8.12 -11.81 35.37
N GLU A 325 -8.56 -12.23 34.18
CA GLU A 325 -7.69 -12.45 33.01
C GLU A 325 -6.75 -11.24 32.82
N SER A 326 -5.43 -11.44 32.71
CA SER A 326 -4.49 -10.32 32.67
C SER A 326 -4.50 -9.61 31.32
N LEU A 327 -4.46 -8.27 31.33
CA LEU A 327 -4.22 -7.44 30.15
C LEU A 327 -2.77 -7.59 29.67
N ASN A 328 -2.56 -8.32 28.58
CA ASN A 328 -1.24 -8.55 27.98
C ASN A 328 -1.36 -8.78 26.46
N TYR A 329 -0.23 -8.99 25.77
CA TYR A 329 -0.22 -9.22 24.32
C TYR A 329 -0.91 -10.52 23.89
N ILE A 330 -1.02 -11.52 24.76
CA ILE A 330 -1.76 -12.75 24.46
C ILE A 330 -3.27 -12.49 24.52
N ALA A 331 -3.77 -11.76 25.51
CA ALA A 331 -5.14 -11.26 25.55
C ALA A 331 -5.49 -10.49 24.27
N ASP A 332 -4.56 -9.65 23.80
CA ASP A 332 -4.73 -8.82 22.60
C ASP A 332 -4.82 -9.69 21.35
N THR A 333 -3.91 -10.67 21.25
CA THR A 333 -3.90 -11.69 20.18
C THR A 333 -5.24 -12.43 20.11
N ARG A 334 -5.75 -12.86 21.27
CA ARG A 334 -7.01 -13.61 21.38
C ARG A 334 -8.18 -12.78 20.88
N CYS A 335 -8.28 -11.54 21.34
CA CYS A 335 -9.36 -10.64 20.96
C CYS A 335 -9.29 -10.26 19.48
N SER A 336 -8.10 -9.87 19.01
CA SER A 336 -7.83 -9.51 17.62
C SER A 336 -8.20 -10.64 16.66
N ALA A 337 -7.86 -11.89 17.00
CA ALA A 337 -8.21 -13.05 16.17
C ALA A 337 -9.72 -13.30 16.10
N LYS A 338 -10.43 -13.18 17.23
CA LYS A 338 -11.90 -13.34 17.27
C LYS A 338 -12.59 -12.28 16.41
N PHE A 339 -12.22 -11.01 16.54
CA PHE A 339 -12.77 -9.93 15.70
C PHE A 339 -12.39 -10.10 14.23
N SER A 340 -11.15 -10.49 13.93
CA SER A 340 -10.71 -10.78 12.56
C SER A 340 -11.52 -11.90 11.92
N SER A 341 -11.92 -12.90 12.70
CA SER A 341 -12.78 -13.99 12.25
C SER A 341 -14.18 -13.50 11.82
N LEU A 342 -14.72 -12.51 12.52
CA LEU A 342 -15.99 -11.86 12.16
C LEU A 342 -15.82 -10.94 10.94
N LYS A 343 -14.68 -10.25 10.84
CA LYS A 343 -14.34 -9.45 9.66
C LYS A 343 -14.24 -10.32 8.40
N GLU A 344 -13.72 -11.54 8.49
CA GLU A 344 -13.73 -12.50 7.37
C GLU A 344 -15.16 -12.85 6.95
N ASP A 345 -16.06 -13.11 7.90
CA ASP A 345 -17.47 -13.39 7.62
C ASP A 345 -18.14 -12.19 6.91
N ILE A 346 -17.85 -10.96 7.34
CA ILE A 346 -18.33 -9.73 6.70
C ILE A 346 -17.76 -9.54 5.29
N LEU A 347 -16.49 -9.88 5.06
CA LEU A 347 -15.88 -9.82 3.73
C LEU A 347 -16.57 -10.80 2.77
N LYS A 348 -16.93 -12.01 3.24
CA LYS A 348 -17.70 -13.00 2.45
C LYS A 348 -19.10 -12.47 2.13
N LEU A 349 -19.80 -11.93 3.13
CA LEU A 349 -21.11 -11.29 2.98
C LEU A 349 -21.07 -10.16 1.94
N SER A 350 -20.04 -9.32 2.01
CA SER A 350 -19.86 -8.20 1.08
C SER A 350 -19.74 -8.70 -0.36
N ARG A 351 -18.97 -9.77 -0.61
CA ARG A 351 -18.77 -10.31 -1.97
C ARG A 351 -20.04 -10.82 -2.66
N ARG A 352 -21.05 -11.29 -1.92
CA ARG A 352 -22.25 -11.96 -2.46
C ARG A 352 -23.38 -11.03 -2.94
N ARG A 353 -23.19 -9.71 -2.90
CA ARG A 353 -24.24 -8.68 -3.11
C ARG A 353 -24.88 -8.59 -4.51
N HIS A 354 -24.44 -9.39 -5.49
CA HIS A 354 -24.75 -9.17 -6.92
C HIS A 354 -25.74 -10.17 -7.53
N SER A 355 -26.39 -11.02 -6.73
CA SER A 355 -27.39 -11.97 -7.23
C SER A 355 -28.80 -11.58 -6.76
N PRO A 356 -29.78 -11.41 -7.67
CA PRO A 356 -31.13 -10.95 -7.35
C PRO A 356 -31.96 -11.93 -6.49
N ASP A 357 -31.59 -13.21 -6.42
CA ASP A 357 -32.23 -14.23 -5.54
C ASP A 357 -31.67 -14.24 -4.10
N VAL A 358 -30.62 -13.46 -3.81
CA VAL A 358 -29.83 -13.56 -2.56
C VAL A 358 -30.29 -12.59 -1.47
N ASP A 359 -31.27 -11.73 -1.75
CA ASP A 359 -31.65 -10.62 -0.87
C ASP A 359 -32.17 -11.04 0.52
N HIS A 360 -32.91 -12.15 0.64
CA HIS A 360 -33.39 -12.63 1.94
C HIS A 360 -32.29 -13.34 2.75
N HIS A 361 -31.47 -14.17 2.10
CA HIS A 361 -30.39 -14.89 2.77
C HIS A 361 -29.28 -13.94 3.24
N HIS A 362 -28.99 -12.89 2.46
CA HIS A 362 -28.01 -11.85 2.79
C HIS A 362 -28.39 -11.09 4.07
N VAL A 363 -29.66 -10.71 4.22
CA VAL A 363 -30.16 -10.02 5.41
C VAL A 363 -30.08 -10.92 6.65
N GLU A 364 -30.39 -12.21 6.52
CA GLU A 364 -30.33 -13.14 7.64
C GLU A 364 -28.89 -13.48 8.05
N GLU A 365 -27.99 -13.67 7.09
CA GLU A 365 -26.55 -13.84 7.34
C GLU A 365 -25.96 -12.59 8.02
N ALA A 366 -26.36 -11.38 7.60
CA ALA A 366 -25.96 -10.14 8.25
C ALA A 366 -26.44 -10.04 9.71
N LYS A 367 -27.69 -10.44 10.01
CA LYS A 367 -28.20 -10.49 11.39
C LYS A 367 -27.46 -11.51 12.24
N TYR A 368 -27.18 -12.69 11.68
CA TYR A 368 -26.42 -13.72 12.38
C TYR A 368 -25.00 -13.23 12.74
N ILE A 369 -24.32 -12.56 11.81
CA ILE A 369 -23.01 -11.95 12.09
C ILE A 369 -23.16 -10.86 13.16
N MET A 370 -24.19 -10.00 13.09
CA MET A 370 -24.45 -8.96 14.08
C MET A 370 -24.58 -9.55 15.49
N GLN A 371 -25.39 -10.58 15.65
CA GLN A 371 -25.57 -11.27 16.93
C GLN A 371 -24.24 -11.81 17.47
N ARG A 372 -23.41 -12.42 16.63
CA ARG A 372 -22.09 -12.92 17.04
C ARG A 372 -21.12 -11.80 17.45
N VAL A 373 -21.20 -10.62 16.84
CA VAL A 373 -20.40 -9.45 17.23
C VAL A 373 -20.82 -8.97 18.62
N GLU A 374 -22.13 -8.86 18.88
CA GLU A 374 -22.68 -8.47 20.18
C GLU A 374 -22.38 -9.51 21.26
N ASP A 375 -22.58 -10.80 20.98
CA ASP A 375 -22.27 -11.90 21.90
C ASP A 375 -20.78 -11.91 22.26
N LEU A 376 -19.90 -11.69 21.27
CA LEU A 376 -18.46 -11.57 21.51
C LEU A 376 -18.17 -10.38 22.44
N TRP A 377 -18.78 -9.22 22.20
CA TRP A 377 -18.55 -8.04 23.04
C TRP A 377 -19.06 -8.23 24.47
N ILE A 378 -20.26 -8.79 24.65
CA ILE A 378 -20.87 -9.03 25.96
C ILE A 378 -20.04 -10.00 26.79
N THR A 379 -19.53 -11.07 26.17
CA THR A 379 -18.77 -12.13 26.85
C THR A 379 -17.34 -11.73 27.23
N LEU A 380 -16.81 -10.61 26.73
CA LEU A 380 -15.50 -10.11 27.16
C LEU A 380 -15.52 -9.69 28.64
N PRO A 381 -14.40 -9.86 29.37
CA PRO A 381 -14.28 -9.36 30.75
C PRO A 381 -14.54 -7.85 30.84
N ASP A 382 -15.20 -7.38 31.89
CA ASP A 382 -15.61 -5.97 31.98
C ASP A 382 -14.42 -4.99 32.02
N HIS A 383 -13.29 -5.42 32.59
CA HIS A 383 -12.06 -4.62 32.60
C HIS A 383 -11.34 -4.58 31.23
N PHE A 384 -11.78 -5.36 30.23
CA PHE A 384 -11.35 -5.23 28.83
C PHE A 384 -12.20 -4.19 28.08
N LYS A 385 -13.35 -3.78 28.62
CA LYS A 385 -14.28 -2.87 27.96
C LYS A 385 -14.00 -1.43 28.37
N LEU A 386 -13.95 -0.54 27.37
CA LEU A 386 -13.86 0.90 27.62
C LEU A 386 -15.20 1.43 28.14
N SER A 387 -15.38 1.42 29.47
CA SER A 387 -16.61 1.86 30.14
C SER A 387 -16.66 3.37 30.42
N THR A 388 -15.50 4.04 30.48
CA THR A 388 -15.34 5.47 30.73
C THR A 388 -14.41 6.11 29.72
N SER A 389 -14.52 7.44 29.51
CA SER A 389 -13.57 8.19 28.66
C SER A 389 -12.12 7.97 29.11
N LEU A 390 -11.19 7.86 28.15
CA LEU A 390 -9.76 7.67 28.42
C LEU A 390 -9.18 8.80 29.27
N ARG A 391 -9.80 9.99 29.24
CA ARG A 391 -9.38 11.16 30.02
C ARG A 391 -9.40 10.92 31.53
N HIS A 392 -10.30 10.05 31.99
CA HIS A 392 -10.49 9.74 33.41
C HIS A 392 -9.91 8.37 33.79
N SER A 393 -9.23 7.69 32.86
CA SER A 393 -8.60 6.42 33.15
C SER A 393 -7.35 6.61 34.02
N HIS A 394 -7.21 5.73 35.02
CA HIS A 394 -6.02 5.62 35.86
C HIS A 394 -5.17 4.39 35.51
N ALA A 395 -5.51 3.66 34.44
CA ALA A 395 -4.74 2.50 34.02
C ALA A 395 -3.40 2.92 33.40
N ASP A 396 -2.45 1.99 33.36
CA ASP A 396 -1.15 2.21 32.73
C ASP A 396 -1.26 2.40 31.20
N PRO A 397 -0.23 2.97 30.54
CA PRO A 397 -0.28 3.29 29.11
C PRO A 397 -0.62 2.12 28.19
N PHE A 398 -0.11 0.91 28.49
CA PHE A 398 -0.41 -0.30 27.73
C PHE A 398 -1.87 -0.72 27.92
N SER A 399 -2.34 -0.75 29.16
CA SER A 399 -3.73 -1.10 29.47
C SER A 399 -4.72 -0.14 28.79
N ASN A 400 -4.43 1.17 28.79
CA ASN A 400 -5.25 2.15 28.07
C ASN A 400 -5.26 1.91 26.57
N ASP A 401 -4.10 1.62 25.98
CA ASP A 401 -3.96 1.38 24.54
C ASP A 401 -4.71 0.11 24.09
N PHE A 402 -4.60 -0.95 24.89
CA PHE A 402 -5.33 -2.19 24.69
C PHE A 402 -6.84 -1.96 24.68
N ILE A 403 -7.37 -1.32 25.74
CA ILE A 403 -8.81 -1.21 25.95
C ILE A 403 -9.46 -0.33 24.86
N VAL A 404 -8.78 0.76 24.46
CA VAL A 404 -9.28 1.58 23.34
C VAL A 404 -9.13 0.86 22.00
N GLY A 405 -8.04 0.13 21.78
CA GLY A 405 -7.84 -0.69 20.59
C GLY A 405 -8.97 -1.71 20.43
N LEU A 406 -9.33 -2.39 21.51
CA LEU A 406 -10.40 -3.38 21.53
C LEU A 406 -11.79 -2.75 21.30
N ARG A 407 -12.05 -1.58 21.88
CA ARG A 407 -13.29 -0.82 21.61
C ARG A 407 -13.38 -0.39 20.15
N LEU A 408 -12.28 0.07 19.56
CA LEU A 408 -12.21 0.43 18.15
C LEU A 408 -12.46 -0.80 17.27
N ASP A 409 -11.88 -1.96 17.60
CA ASP A 409 -12.07 -3.20 16.85
C ASP A 409 -13.52 -3.67 16.81
N TYR A 410 -14.20 -3.58 17.95
CA TYR A 410 -15.63 -3.82 18.06
C TYR A 410 -16.44 -2.88 17.16
N LEU A 411 -16.26 -1.57 17.33
CA LEU A 411 -16.99 -0.55 16.57
C LEU A 411 -16.73 -0.67 15.06
N HIS A 412 -15.50 -0.99 14.67
CA HIS A 412 -15.15 -1.18 13.27
C HIS A 412 -15.79 -2.44 12.68
N THR A 413 -15.88 -3.53 13.44
CA THR A 413 -16.56 -4.73 12.98
C THR A 413 -18.04 -4.45 12.71
N LEU A 414 -18.70 -3.68 13.59
CA LEU A 414 -20.07 -3.20 13.37
C LEU A 414 -20.16 -2.27 12.15
N PHE A 415 -19.23 -1.32 12.02
CA PHE A 415 -19.15 -0.38 10.90
C PHE A 415 -19.05 -1.12 9.56
N LEU A 416 -18.17 -2.11 9.45
CA LEU A 416 -17.99 -2.94 8.26
C LEU A 416 -19.28 -3.72 7.94
N LEU A 417 -19.94 -4.28 8.95
CA LEU A 417 -21.19 -5.03 8.77
C LEU A 417 -22.33 -4.14 8.26
N HIS A 418 -22.47 -2.93 8.81
CA HIS A 418 -23.45 -1.95 8.33
C HIS A 418 -23.15 -1.51 6.89
N LEU A 419 -21.88 -1.31 6.52
CA LEU A 419 -21.50 -1.04 5.14
C LEU A 419 -21.83 -2.20 4.20
N ALA A 420 -21.51 -3.44 4.61
CA ALA A 420 -21.81 -4.65 3.87
C ALA A 420 -23.32 -4.87 3.67
N SER A 421 -24.15 -4.36 4.60
CA SER A 421 -25.61 -4.51 4.59
C SER A 421 -26.36 -3.34 3.93
N SER A 422 -25.75 -2.15 3.81
CA SER A 422 -26.44 -0.95 3.27
C SER A 422 -26.57 -0.93 1.74
N LYS A 423 -27.81 -0.94 1.23
CA LYS A 423 -28.12 -0.90 -0.21
C LYS A 423 -27.73 0.41 -0.91
N GLN A 424 -27.56 1.53 -0.19
CA GLN A 424 -27.27 2.84 -0.77
C GLN A 424 -26.27 3.63 0.10
N MET A 425 -25.08 3.93 -0.45
CA MET A 425 -24.04 4.67 0.29
C MET A 425 -24.24 6.19 0.29
N SER A 426 -25.16 6.72 -0.54
CA SER A 426 -25.42 8.15 -0.63
C SER A 426 -26.21 8.71 0.55
N GLN A 427 -26.84 7.87 1.36
CA GLN A 427 -27.50 8.29 2.61
C GLN A 427 -27.12 7.30 3.72
N PRO A 428 -26.16 7.65 4.60
CA PRO A 428 -25.78 6.76 5.69
C PRO A 428 -26.94 6.63 6.68
N GLY A 429 -27.29 5.40 7.03
CA GLY A 429 -28.32 5.13 8.03
C GLY A 429 -27.88 5.56 9.44
N ASP A 430 -28.85 5.80 10.32
CA ASP A 430 -28.64 6.36 11.67
C ASP A 430 -27.65 5.56 12.53
N ALA A 431 -27.73 4.22 12.48
CA ALA A 431 -26.83 3.35 13.21
C ALA A 431 -25.36 3.49 12.75
N LEU A 432 -25.14 3.57 11.43
CA LEU A 432 -23.81 3.74 10.86
C LEU A 432 -23.22 5.11 11.23
N LEU A 433 -24.05 6.16 11.27
CA LEU A 433 -23.62 7.50 11.68
C LEU A 433 -23.27 7.54 13.17
N ALA A 434 -24.05 6.89 14.04
CA ALA A 434 -23.76 6.80 15.47
C ALA A 434 -22.43 6.07 15.73
N ILE A 435 -22.22 4.91 15.11
CA ILE A 435 -20.95 4.17 15.19
C ILE A 435 -19.78 5.01 14.69
N SER A 436 -19.97 5.73 13.57
CA SER A 436 -18.93 6.62 13.03
C SER A 436 -18.58 7.76 14.00
N GLY A 437 -19.58 8.34 14.66
CA GLY A 437 -19.38 9.38 15.69
C GLY A 437 -18.59 8.86 16.89
N GLU A 438 -18.93 7.65 17.37
CA GLU A 438 -18.19 7.00 18.47
C GLU A 438 -16.73 6.69 18.08
N ILE A 439 -16.50 6.12 16.90
CA ILE A 439 -15.16 5.86 16.38
C ILE A 439 -14.35 7.16 16.36
N LEU A 440 -14.90 8.23 15.77
CA LEU A 440 -14.20 9.51 15.66
C LEU A 440 -13.90 10.12 17.04
N SER A 441 -14.84 10.06 17.98
CA SER A 441 -14.66 10.53 19.35
C SER A 441 -13.51 9.80 20.06
N HIS A 442 -13.42 8.47 19.92
CA HIS A 442 -12.32 7.69 20.51
C HIS A 442 -10.98 7.98 19.83
N ILE A 443 -10.96 8.14 18.50
CA ILE A 443 -9.74 8.52 17.78
C ILE A 443 -9.21 9.88 18.23
N ILE A 444 -10.10 10.85 18.45
CA ILE A 444 -9.68 12.16 18.98
C ILE A 444 -9.10 12.02 20.39
N GLU A 445 -9.73 11.23 21.27
CA GLU A 445 -9.16 10.97 22.60
C GLU A 445 -7.77 10.32 22.50
N VAL A 446 -7.59 9.35 21.62
CA VAL A 446 -6.29 8.69 21.37
C VAL A 446 -5.23 9.68 20.88
N VAL A 447 -5.58 10.55 19.93
CA VAL A 447 -4.65 11.56 19.39
C VAL A 447 -4.25 12.59 20.45
N MET A 448 -5.22 13.05 21.25
CA MET A 448 -5.02 14.05 22.31
C MET A 448 -4.27 13.49 23.53
N LEU A 449 -4.40 12.19 23.78
CA LEU A 449 -3.78 11.49 24.92
C LEU A 449 -2.63 10.58 24.49
N ARG A 450 -2.05 10.77 23.29
CA ARG A 450 -0.99 9.93 22.75
C ARG A 450 0.21 9.74 23.67
N ASP A 451 0.54 10.75 24.49
CA ASP A 451 1.65 10.69 25.46
C ASP A 451 1.33 9.81 26.68
N ARG A 452 0.07 9.37 26.82
CA ARG A 452 -0.41 8.43 27.85
C ARG A 452 -0.69 7.03 27.30
N LEU A 453 -0.35 6.78 26.03
CA LEU A 453 -0.55 5.52 25.33
C LEU A 453 0.80 4.98 24.86
N VAL A 454 0.84 3.69 24.56
CA VAL A 454 1.97 3.04 23.86
C VAL A 454 1.46 2.48 22.54
N ASN A 455 2.34 2.09 21.62
CA ASN A 455 1.93 1.37 20.42
C ASN A 455 1.91 -0.14 20.73
N SER A 456 0.86 -0.66 21.38
CA SER A 456 0.75 -2.10 21.67
C SER A 456 0.34 -2.86 20.41
N GLY A 457 1.33 -3.19 19.57
CA GLY A 457 1.17 -3.99 18.35
C GLY A 457 0.56 -3.27 17.14
N THR A 458 -0.08 -2.11 17.32
CA THR A 458 -0.52 -1.24 16.22
C THR A 458 -0.11 0.21 16.48
N SER A 459 0.41 0.90 15.46
CA SER A 459 0.85 2.29 15.60
C SER A 459 -0.33 3.27 15.73
N LEU A 460 -0.08 4.44 16.32
CA LEU A 460 -1.02 5.56 16.30
C LEU A 460 -1.49 5.89 14.86
N SER A 461 -0.58 5.84 13.88
CA SER A 461 -0.92 6.02 12.45
C SER A 461 -1.92 4.98 11.95
N TRP A 462 -1.81 3.72 12.40
CA TRP A 462 -2.73 2.63 12.07
C TRP A 462 -4.12 2.85 12.67
N LYS A 463 -4.19 3.39 13.88
CA LYS A 463 -5.47 3.73 14.55
C LYS A 463 -6.22 4.86 13.84
N VAL A 464 -5.51 5.82 13.24
CA VAL A 464 -6.14 6.96 12.53
C VAL A 464 -6.45 6.68 11.04
N SER A 465 -5.77 5.74 10.35
CA SER A 465 -5.80 5.59 8.87
C SER A 465 -6.99 4.84 8.23
N LEU A 466 -7.77 5.48 7.34
CA LEU A 466 -7.78 5.32 5.85
C LEU A 466 -8.86 6.16 5.08
N GLU A 467 -8.46 6.86 4.00
CA GLU A 467 -9.34 7.56 3.04
C GLU A 467 -9.80 6.67 1.86
N LEU A 468 -10.99 6.97 1.33
CA LEU A 468 -11.60 6.47 0.09
C LEU A 468 -10.84 6.89 -1.18
N GLU A 469 -10.70 5.98 -2.16
CA GLU A 469 -10.50 6.38 -3.56
C GLU A 469 -11.73 6.08 -4.43
N PHE A 470 -12.33 7.16 -4.95
CA PHE A 470 -13.32 7.16 -6.02
C PHE A 470 -12.60 6.99 -7.36
N LEU A 471 -12.30 5.75 -7.77
CA LEU A 471 -11.95 5.46 -9.16
C LEU A 471 -13.24 5.13 -9.94
N GLN A 472 -13.90 6.17 -10.46
CA GLN A 472 -14.83 5.99 -11.57
C GLN A 472 -14.02 5.80 -12.86
N SER A 473 -13.55 4.57 -13.09
CA SER A 473 -13.29 4.11 -14.44
C SER A 473 -13.69 2.64 -14.55
N HIS A 474 -14.75 2.40 -15.33
CA HIS A 474 -15.27 1.09 -15.75
C HIS A 474 -15.96 0.26 -14.65
N GLY A 475 -17.25 0.53 -14.45
CA GLY A 475 -18.30 -0.49 -14.29
C GLY A 475 -18.08 -1.72 -13.40
N ALA A 476 -17.23 -1.64 -12.38
CA ALA A 476 -17.03 -2.69 -11.38
C ALA A 476 -16.92 -2.04 -9.99
N ASP A 477 -17.65 -2.60 -9.03
CA ASP A 477 -17.85 -2.08 -7.68
C ASP A 477 -16.60 -1.52 -7.00
N VAL A 478 -16.66 -0.25 -6.64
CA VAL A 478 -15.70 0.38 -5.74
C VAL A 478 -15.91 -0.21 -4.34
N ARG A 479 -15.05 -1.15 -3.93
CA ARG A 479 -14.99 -1.73 -2.58
C ARG A 479 -13.60 -1.57 -2.01
N GLN A 480 -13.32 -0.41 -1.42
CA GLN A 480 -12.20 -0.22 -0.51
C GLN A 480 -12.82 0.14 0.84
N VAL A 481 -12.75 -0.77 1.81
CA VAL A 481 -13.33 -0.55 3.14
C VAL A 481 -12.20 -0.38 4.14
N ALA A 482 -12.25 0.74 4.83
CA ALA A 482 -11.14 1.47 5.37
C ALA A 482 -11.07 1.31 6.92
N GLN A 483 -9.94 1.59 7.58
CA GLN A 483 -9.77 1.32 9.02
C GLN A 483 -10.03 2.56 9.94
N TYR A 484 -10.91 2.36 10.93
CA TYR A 484 -11.38 3.29 11.98
C TYR A 484 -11.66 4.76 11.59
N GLY A 485 -10.69 5.66 11.78
CA GLY A 485 -10.94 7.11 11.95
C GLY A 485 -11.35 7.87 10.69
N LEU A 486 -10.56 7.79 9.62
CA LEU A 486 -10.88 8.43 8.34
C LEU A 486 -12.16 7.90 7.63
N PRO A 487 -12.49 6.60 7.62
CA PRO A 487 -13.77 6.12 7.08
C PRO A 487 -14.96 6.68 7.84
N ALA A 488 -14.88 6.67 9.17
CA ALA A 488 -15.90 7.26 10.03
C ALA A 488 -16.05 8.75 9.73
N ALA A 489 -14.94 9.48 9.61
CA ALA A 489 -14.93 10.89 9.20
C ALA A 489 -15.56 11.11 7.82
N GLY A 490 -15.33 10.19 6.87
CA GLY A 490 -15.95 10.21 5.54
C GLY A 490 -17.46 10.01 5.57
N ILE A 491 -17.96 9.06 6.37
CA ILE A 491 -19.41 8.85 6.58
C ILE A 491 -20.06 10.06 7.24
N ILE A 492 -19.43 10.62 8.28
CA ILE A 492 -19.91 11.84 8.94
C ILE A 492 -19.94 13.00 7.94
N SER A 493 -18.89 13.15 7.12
CA SER A 493 -18.81 14.17 6.08
C SER A 493 -19.97 14.06 5.06
N LEU A 494 -20.26 12.85 4.59
CA LEU A 494 -21.40 12.59 3.70
C LEU A 494 -22.74 12.91 4.37
N ALA A 495 -22.91 12.52 5.64
CA ALA A 495 -24.11 12.83 6.40
C ALA A 495 -24.33 14.34 6.61
N LEU A 496 -23.25 15.10 6.81
CA LEU A 496 -23.27 16.55 6.99
C LEU A 496 -23.60 17.30 5.69
N LEU A 497 -23.13 16.80 4.54
CA LEU A 497 -23.43 17.35 3.21
C LEU A 497 -24.89 17.14 2.79
N ASN A 498 -25.45 15.96 3.08
CA ASN A 498 -26.79 15.58 2.61
C ASN A 498 -27.94 16.13 3.49
N GLY A 499 -27.64 16.97 4.49
CA GLY A 499 -28.67 17.56 5.38
C GLY A 499 -29.33 16.57 6.35
N SER A 500 -29.01 15.27 6.26
CA SER A 500 -29.55 14.17 7.06
C SER A 500 -29.23 14.22 8.56
N ALA A 501 -28.39 15.17 9.00
CA ALA A 501 -27.95 15.33 10.39
C ALA A 501 -28.95 16.08 11.31
N HIS A 502 -30.16 16.42 10.86
CA HIS A 502 -31.15 17.12 11.69
C HIS A 502 -31.96 16.18 12.62
N ASP A 503 -32.04 16.61 13.89
CA ASP A 503 -33.05 16.34 14.94
C ASP A 503 -33.67 14.93 15.05
N ALA A 504 -32.88 13.96 15.52
CA ALA A 504 -33.43 12.80 16.22
C ALA A 504 -32.89 12.73 17.67
N PRO A 505 -33.74 12.44 18.67
CA PRO A 505 -33.33 12.39 20.08
C PRO A 505 -32.32 11.26 20.32
N GLY A 506 -31.20 11.57 20.97
CA GLY A 506 -30.09 10.63 21.23
C GLY A 506 -28.91 10.73 20.24
N ARG A 507 -28.99 11.58 19.20
CA ARG A 507 -27.88 11.82 18.27
C ARG A 507 -26.77 12.67 18.88
N GLN A 508 -25.54 12.43 18.44
CA GLN A 508 -24.44 13.36 18.63
C GLN A 508 -24.75 14.62 17.80
N GLY A 509 -24.89 15.77 18.47
CA GLY A 509 -25.34 16.99 17.81
C GLY A 509 -24.45 17.38 16.62
N ARG A 510 -25.05 17.89 15.54
CA ARG A 510 -24.34 18.34 14.33
C ARG A 510 -23.10 19.20 14.66
N ALA A 511 -23.21 20.07 15.66
CA ALA A 511 -22.11 20.90 16.16
C ALA A 511 -20.92 20.08 16.68
N LYS A 512 -21.17 18.99 17.43
CA LYS A 512 -20.13 18.10 17.94
C LYS A 512 -19.43 17.34 16.80
N LEU A 513 -20.16 16.84 15.81
CA LEU A 513 -19.57 16.16 14.64
C LEU A 513 -18.65 17.10 13.85
N VAL A 514 -19.07 18.35 13.65
CA VAL A 514 -18.25 19.38 13.00
C VAL A 514 -17.01 19.71 13.83
N GLN A 515 -17.16 19.81 15.16
CA GLN A 515 -16.04 20.03 16.08
C GLN A 515 -15.03 18.88 16.00
N ASP A 516 -15.50 17.64 16.10
CA ASP A 516 -14.65 16.44 16.10
C ASP A 516 -13.87 16.31 14.77
N LEU A 517 -14.52 16.55 13.63
CA LEU A 517 -13.84 16.64 12.32
C LEU A 517 -12.81 17.76 12.26
N SER A 518 -13.13 18.93 12.82
CA SER A 518 -12.22 20.08 12.83
C SER A 518 -10.97 19.80 13.67
N VAL A 519 -11.12 19.14 14.83
CA VAL A 519 -10.00 18.73 15.69
C VAL A 519 -9.12 17.74 14.94
N LEU A 520 -9.69 16.72 14.30
CA LEU A 520 -8.92 15.75 13.52
C LEU A 520 -8.12 16.43 12.38
N VAL A 521 -8.75 17.34 11.62
CA VAL A 521 -8.08 18.08 10.55
C VAL A 521 -6.95 18.97 11.10
N ALA A 522 -7.14 19.61 12.25
CA ALA A 522 -6.11 20.42 12.89
C ALA A 522 -4.89 19.57 13.29
N GLU A 523 -5.11 18.45 13.97
CA GLU A 523 -4.04 17.54 14.41
C GLU A 523 -3.25 16.95 13.21
N LEU A 524 -3.95 16.64 12.11
CA LEU A 524 -3.32 16.18 10.87
C LEU A 524 -2.47 17.27 10.20
N LYS A 525 -2.94 18.52 10.18
CA LYS A 525 -2.19 19.66 9.60
C LYS A 525 -0.94 20.02 10.39
N VAL A 526 -1.01 19.93 11.72
CA VAL A 526 0.13 20.20 12.60
C VAL A 526 1.22 19.13 12.48
N GLY A 527 0.91 17.98 11.86
CA GLY A 527 1.84 16.85 11.73
C GLY A 527 2.02 16.12 13.07
N ALA A 528 1.00 16.16 13.94
CA ALA A 528 0.99 15.46 15.21
C ALA A 528 0.81 13.94 15.03
N ILE A 529 0.19 13.53 13.92
CA ILE A 529 -0.12 12.13 13.60
C ILE A 529 0.85 11.57 12.56
N VAL A 530 1.08 12.30 11.45
CA VAL A 530 2.08 11.94 10.41
C VAL A 530 2.73 13.20 9.84
N ARG A 531 4.05 13.18 9.67
CA ARG A 531 4.87 14.30 9.13
C ARG A 531 5.25 14.10 7.67
N ALA A 532 5.62 15.20 7.00
CA ALA A 532 6.12 15.12 5.63
C ALA A 532 7.37 14.22 5.54
N GLY A 533 7.32 13.21 4.66
CA GLY A 533 8.37 12.20 4.51
C GLY A 533 8.21 10.97 5.40
N GLU A 534 7.20 10.92 6.27
CA GLU A 534 6.85 9.70 7.00
C GLU A 534 5.95 8.78 6.17
N PRO A 535 5.94 7.47 6.48
CA PRO A 535 5.02 6.50 5.88
C PRO A 535 3.57 6.94 6.03
N ASN A 536 2.75 6.62 5.03
CA ASN A 536 1.33 7.03 4.95
C ASN A 536 1.08 8.56 4.91
N TYR A 537 2.08 9.45 4.88
CA TYR A 537 1.86 10.91 4.81
C TYR A 537 0.99 11.34 3.63
N ALA A 538 1.22 10.75 2.45
CA ALA A 538 0.44 11.06 1.25
C ALA A 538 -1.06 10.74 1.44
N LEU A 539 -1.37 9.64 2.15
CA LEU A 539 -2.73 9.23 2.50
C LEU A 539 -3.37 10.26 3.43
N PHE A 540 -2.71 10.64 4.51
CA PHE A 540 -3.22 11.61 5.48
C PHE A 540 -3.37 13.02 4.90
N SER A 541 -2.41 13.46 4.08
CA SER A 541 -2.43 14.78 3.44
C SER A 541 -3.61 14.93 2.47
N ARG A 542 -3.96 13.86 1.75
CA ARG A 542 -5.14 13.86 0.88
C ARG A 542 -6.44 13.91 1.68
N ALA A 543 -6.58 13.07 2.71
CA ALA A 543 -7.77 13.02 3.55
C ALA A 543 -8.04 14.36 4.24
N THR A 544 -6.98 14.99 4.72
CA THR A 544 -7.01 16.32 5.34
C THR A 544 -7.54 17.38 4.38
N ARG A 545 -7.11 17.36 3.11
CA ARG A 545 -7.60 18.30 2.08
C ARG A 545 -9.09 18.07 1.78
N THR A 546 -9.51 16.80 1.66
CA THR A 546 -10.91 16.45 1.42
C THR A 546 -11.80 16.94 2.57
N MET A 547 -11.46 16.61 3.82
CA MET A 547 -12.21 17.04 4.99
C MET A 547 -12.20 18.56 5.17
N GLN A 548 -11.08 19.24 4.90
CA GLN A 548 -11.02 20.69 4.96
C GLN A 548 -11.95 21.35 3.93
N SER A 549 -11.90 20.90 2.66
CA SER A 549 -12.78 21.45 1.61
C SER A 549 -14.27 21.29 1.96
N LEU A 550 -14.61 20.24 2.69
CA LEU A 550 -15.98 20.00 3.17
C LEU A 550 -16.35 20.96 4.30
N LEU A 551 -15.48 21.13 5.30
CA LEU A 551 -15.69 22.09 6.38
C LEU A 551 -15.82 23.54 5.84
N ASP A 552 -15.02 23.90 4.84
CA ASP A 552 -15.10 25.21 4.17
C ASP A 552 -16.44 25.37 3.42
N SER A 553 -16.94 24.30 2.79
CA SER A 553 -18.26 24.31 2.14
C SER A 553 -19.42 24.42 3.14
N LEU A 554 -19.26 23.95 4.38
CA LEU A 554 -20.30 24.02 5.41
C LEU A 554 -20.39 25.39 6.09
N THR A 555 -19.26 26.11 6.16
CA THR A 555 -19.18 27.46 6.76
C THR A 555 -19.59 28.58 5.79
N THR A 556 -19.56 28.32 4.49
CA THR A 556 -19.94 29.27 3.43
C THR A 556 -21.42 29.22 3.02
N TRP A 557 -22.24 28.39 3.68
CA TRP A 557 -23.65 28.23 3.34
C TRP A 557 -24.47 29.45 3.77
N VAL A 558 -24.89 30.27 2.79
CA VAL A 558 -25.88 31.35 2.94
C VAL A 558 -27.27 30.77 2.66
N PRO A 559 -28.31 31.02 3.47
CA PRO A 559 -29.67 30.58 3.19
C PRO A 559 -30.16 31.25 1.90
N SER A 560 -30.59 30.46 0.91
CA SER A 560 -31.17 31.01 -0.32
C SER A 560 -32.59 31.51 -0.03
N GLU A 561 -32.79 32.82 -0.02
CA GLU A 561 -34.12 33.42 -0.05
C GLU A 561 -34.83 33.07 -1.35
N SER A 562 -36.06 32.60 -1.21
CA SER A 562 -36.98 32.25 -2.29
C SER A 562 -37.42 33.48 -3.07
N HIS A 563 -36.99 33.61 -4.33
CA HIS A 563 -37.67 34.46 -5.31
C HIS A 563 -38.48 33.60 -6.30
N GLN A 564 -39.79 33.56 -6.06
CA GLN A 564 -40.78 33.22 -7.06
C GLN A 564 -40.88 34.37 -8.07
N GLN A 565 -40.54 34.12 -9.33
CA GLN A 565 -41.08 34.89 -10.47
C GLN A 565 -41.47 33.92 -11.59
N THR A 566 -42.74 34.01 -11.96
CA THR A 566 -43.46 33.26 -13.01
C THR A 566 -43.02 33.70 -14.42
N PRO A 567 -42.93 32.80 -15.42
CA PRO A 567 -42.70 33.19 -16.81
C PRO A 567 -44.02 33.40 -17.59
N ASP A 568 -44.04 34.44 -18.40
CA ASP A 568 -45.13 34.86 -19.29
C ASP A 568 -45.12 34.02 -20.60
N PRO A 569 -46.26 33.45 -21.06
CA PRO A 569 -46.31 32.60 -22.23
C PRO A 569 -46.79 33.38 -23.46
N ASN A 570 -45.89 33.81 -24.35
CA ASN A 570 -46.29 34.21 -25.70
C ASN A 570 -45.18 34.06 -26.74
N SER A 571 -45.36 33.02 -27.56
CA SER A 571 -45.11 32.97 -29.02
C SER A 571 -43.68 33.08 -29.55
N ILE A 572 -43.25 32.41 -30.62
CA ILE A 572 -43.75 31.37 -31.53
C ILE A 572 -42.46 30.91 -32.26
N ASP A 573 -42.34 29.61 -32.51
CA ASP A 573 -41.36 29.01 -33.43
C ASP A 573 -41.51 29.56 -34.85
N LEU A 574 -40.40 29.66 -35.61
CA LEU A 574 -40.26 28.97 -36.91
C LEU A 574 -38.95 29.31 -37.62
N ALA A 575 -38.35 28.24 -38.13
CA ALA A 575 -37.15 28.10 -38.93
C ALA A 575 -37.07 28.99 -40.19
N ASN A 576 -35.85 29.40 -40.56
CA ASN A 576 -35.18 29.05 -41.83
C ASN A 576 -34.02 30.01 -42.16
N GLY A 577 -32.94 29.46 -42.71
CA GLY A 577 -31.98 30.22 -43.53
C GLY A 577 -30.51 30.05 -43.15
N TRP A 578 -29.94 28.89 -43.46
CA TRP A 578 -28.49 28.74 -43.60
C TRP A 578 -28.12 29.24 -45.00
N ASP A 579 -27.41 30.36 -45.12
CA ASP A 579 -26.78 30.84 -46.36
C ASP A 579 -25.24 30.78 -46.19
N PRO A 580 -24.52 29.90 -46.90
CA PRO A 580 -23.08 29.73 -46.73
C PRO A 580 -22.21 30.81 -47.39
N ASN A 581 -22.76 31.78 -48.14
CA ASN A 581 -21.96 32.58 -49.08
C ASN A 581 -22.00 34.11 -48.89
N ARG A 582 -21.86 34.61 -47.66
CA ARG A 582 -21.70 36.06 -47.42
C ARG A 582 -20.47 36.45 -46.60
N PHE A 583 -19.31 35.92 -46.99
CA PHE A 583 -18.02 36.50 -46.61
C PHE A 583 -17.28 37.02 -47.85
N SER A 584 -17.40 38.33 -48.08
CA SER A 584 -16.30 39.11 -48.68
C SER A 584 -15.71 39.93 -47.53
N ILE A 585 -14.66 39.41 -46.91
CA ILE A 585 -13.89 40.12 -45.88
C ILE A 585 -13.06 41.18 -46.60
N SER A 586 -13.42 42.45 -46.46
CA SER A 586 -12.45 43.52 -46.62
C SER A 586 -11.69 43.65 -45.29
N GLU A 587 -10.37 43.44 -45.33
CA GLU A 587 -9.48 43.57 -44.17
C GLU A 587 -9.35 45.04 -43.77
N TRP A 588 -10.15 45.48 -42.80
CA TRP A 588 -9.93 46.71 -42.05
C TRP A 588 -9.68 46.35 -40.58
N THR A 589 -8.80 47.10 -39.90
CA THR A 589 -8.40 46.84 -38.51
C THR A 589 -9.12 47.76 -37.51
N GLU A 590 -9.16 47.42 -36.22
CA GLU A 590 -9.80 48.28 -35.21
C GLU A 590 -9.13 49.66 -35.07
N GLU A 591 -7.84 49.77 -35.45
CA GLU A 591 -7.15 51.05 -35.50
C GLU A 591 -7.68 51.93 -36.65
N ASP A 592 -8.02 51.33 -37.79
CA ASP A 592 -8.66 52.02 -38.92
C ASP A 592 -10.05 52.55 -38.53
N MET A 593 -10.80 51.82 -37.69
CA MET A 593 -12.08 52.27 -37.13
C MET A 593 -11.91 53.45 -36.18
N ARG A 594 -10.84 53.46 -35.37
CA ARG A 594 -10.50 54.57 -34.46
C ARG A 594 -10.16 55.83 -35.25
N LEU A 595 -9.31 55.72 -36.28
CA LEU A 595 -8.93 56.82 -37.16
C LEU A 595 -10.11 57.36 -37.97
N ALA A 596 -11.01 56.50 -38.44
CA ALA A 596 -12.24 56.92 -39.12
C ALA A 596 -13.20 57.69 -38.20
N LEU A 597 -13.27 57.34 -36.91
CA LEU A 597 -14.07 58.07 -35.91
C LEU A 597 -13.48 59.45 -35.60
N GLU A 598 -12.16 59.57 -35.51
CA GLU A 598 -11.46 60.85 -35.34
C GLU A 598 -11.64 61.77 -36.57
N LEU A 599 -11.55 61.22 -37.78
CA LEU A 599 -11.82 61.96 -39.02
C LEU A 599 -13.27 62.44 -39.14
N ARG A 600 -14.22 61.71 -38.55
CA ARG A 600 -15.60 62.20 -38.42
C ARG A 600 -15.68 63.35 -37.41
N ALA A 601 -14.98 63.25 -36.27
CA ALA A 601 -14.97 64.27 -35.24
C ALA A 601 -14.34 65.59 -35.72
N SER A 602 -13.41 65.54 -36.68
CA SER A 602 -12.81 66.72 -37.33
C SER A 602 -13.69 67.36 -38.43
N GLY A 603 -14.92 66.87 -38.64
CA GLY A 603 -15.93 67.51 -39.49
C GLY A 603 -16.16 66.85 -40.86
N VAL A 604 -15.52 65.71 -41.15
CA VAL A 604 -15.73 64.97 -42.41
C VAL A 604 -17.00 64.11 -42.35
N SER A 605 -17.72 63.99 -43.47
CA SER A 605 -18.96 63.23 -43.55
C SER A 605 -18.74 61.73 -43.33
N GLN A 606 -19.69 61.06 -42.67
CA GLN A 606 -19.61 59.64 -42.30
C GLN A 606 -19.26 58.72 -43.48
N SER A 607 -19.82 59.00 -44.66
CA SER A 607 -19.57 58.19 -45.85
C SER A 607 -18.16 58.33 -46.38
N LYS A 608 -17.55 59.51 -46.21
CA LYS A 608 -16.19 59.77 -46.69
C LYS A 608 -15.16 59.20 -45.72
N ALA A 609 -15.39 59.36 -44.41
CA ALA A 609 -14.56 58.75 -43.37
C ALA A 609 -14.51 57.21 -43.45
N ALA A 610 -15.66 56.56 -43.66
CA ALA A 610 -15.72 55.10 -43.80
C ALA A 610 -15.05 54.59 -45.09
N ALA A 611 -15.21 55.30 -46.21
CA ALA A 611 -14.61 54.93 -47.49
C ALA A 611 -13.07 55.08 -47.50
N THR A 612 -12.54 56.10 -46.82
CA THR A 612 -11.08 56.34 -46.74
C THR A 612 -10.32 55.18 -46.10
N TYR A 613 -10.95 54.45 -45.19
CA TYR A 613 -10.35 53.33 -44.46
C TYR A 613 -10.94 51.96 -44.86
N GLY A 614 -11.68 51.88 -45.96
CA GLY A 614 -12.25 50.61 -46.44
C GLY A 614 -13.29 49.96 -45.50
N ILE A 615 -13.88 50.75 -44.60
CA ILE A 615 -14.85 50.27 -43.61
C ILE A 615 -16.25 50.30 -44.22
N ASN A 616 -16.98 49.20 -44.04
CA ASN A 616 -18.36 49.12 -44.51
C ASN A 616 -19.25 50.14 -43.77
N ARG A 617 -20.06 50.90 -44.52
CA ARG A 617 -20.78 52.07 -43.98
C ARG A 617 -21.77 51.70 -42.87
N SER A 618 -22.40 50.53 -42.97
CA SER A 618 -23.30 49.99 -41.95
C SER A 618 -22.58 49.70 -40.64
N THR A 619 -21.36 49.15 -40.70
CA THR A 619 -20.52 48.83 -39.53
C THR A 619 -20.03 50.10 -38.83
N PHE A 620 -19.59 51.10 -39.59
CA PHE A 620 -19.18 52.40 -39.05
C PHE A 620 -20.35 53.11 -38.36
N GLN A 621 -21.54 53.05 -38.97
CA GLN A 621 -22.76 53.64 -38.41
C GLN A 621 -23.23 52.92 -37.14
N ALA A 622 -23.08 51.59 -37.05
CA ALA A 622 -23.39 50.81 -35.86
C ALA A 622 -22.45 51.13 -34.69
N ARG A 623 -21.15 51.28 -34.95
CA ARG A 623 -20.14 51.68 -33.95
C ARG A 623 -20.42 53.09 -33.41
N LEU A 624 -20.88 54.00 -34.27
CA LEU A 624 -21.32 55.35 -33.88
C LEU A 624 -22.59 55.41 -33.04
N ARG A 625 -23.40 54.35 -33.08
CA ARG A 625 -24.59 54.18 -32.23
C ARG A 625 -24.29 53.41 -30.93
N GLY A 626 -23.02 53.18 -30.62
CA GLY A 626 -22.59 52.56 -29.36
C GLY A 626 -22.52 51.03 -29.36
N SER A 627 -22.53 50.37 -30.52
CA SER A 627 -22.29 48.92 -30.59
C SER A 627 -20.85 48.59 -30.19
N THR A 628 -20.66 47.64 -29.29
CA THR A 628 -19.34 47.22 -28.77
C THR A 628 -18.57 46.35 -29.76
N VAL A 629 -17.28 46.14 -29.49
CA VAL A 629 -16.36 45.36 -30.33
C VAL A 629 -16.88 43.92 -30.47
N PRO A 630 -16.79 43.25 -31.65
CA PRO A 630 -17.29 41.88 -31.81
C PRO A 630 -16.77 40.88 -30.77
N LYS A 631 -15.53 41.07 -30.30
CA LYS A 631 -14.91 40.29 -29.21
C LYS A 631 -15.60 40.46 -27.85
N GLU A 632 -16.16 41.63 -27.57
CA GLU A 632 -16.88 41.90 -26.32
C GLU A 632 -18.34 41.45 -26.39
N ALA A 633 -18.97 41.58 -27.57
CA ALA A 633 -20.32 41.10 -27.79
C ALA A 633 -20.47 39.57 -27.65
N HIS A 634 -19.39 38.79 -27.83
CA HIS A 634 -19.40 37.32 -27.72
C HIS A 634 -18.90 36.77 -26.36
N LYS A 635 -18.47 37.63 -25.43
CA LYS A 635 -18.09 37.22 -24.06
C LYS A 635 -19.20 36.47 -23.30
N PRO A 636 -20.49 36.86 -23.35
CA PRO A 636 -21.54 36.12 -22.64
C PRO A 636 -21.90 34.77 -23.28
N LEU A 637 -21.41 34.47 -24.49
CA LEU A 637 -21.64 33.19 -25.19
C LEU A 637 -20.53 32.15 -24.95
N GLN A 638 -19.50 32.49 -24.17
CA GLN A 638 -18.42 31.56 -23.86
C GLN A 638 -18.85 30.56 -22.78
N LYS A 639 -18.69 29.26 -23.07
CA LYS A 639 -19.08 28.17 -22.15
C LYS A 639 -18.25 28.10 -20.87
N LEU A 640 -17.02 28.62 -20.92
CA LEU A 640 -16.13 28.80 -19.77
C LEU A 640 -15.74 30.29 -19.71
N SER A 641 -15.64 30.84 -18.50
CA SER A 641 -15.15 32.20 -18.33
C SER A 641 -13.64 32.29 -18.56
N GLU A 642 -13.14 33.49 -18.87
CA GLU A 642 -11.71 33.74 -19.06
C GLU A 642 -10.88 33.34 -17.83
N TYR A 643 -11.44 33.50 -16.62
CA TYR A 643 -10.82 33.05 -15.36
C TYR A 643 -10.73 31.51 -15.27
N GLN A 644 -11.78 30.80 -15.66
CA GLN A 644 -11.81 29.34 -15.67
C GLN A 644 -10.88 28.75 -16.73
N GLU A 645 -10.83 29.35 -17.93
CA GLU A 645 -9.88 28.96 -18.97
C GLU A 645 -8.42 29.18 -18.54
N LYS A 646 -8.13 30.28 -17.82
CA LYS A 646 -6.79 30.55 -17.27
C LYS A 646 -6.36 29.53 -16.21
N HIS A 647 -7.26 29.15 -15.28
CA HIS A 647 -6.96 28.13 -14.28
C HIS A 647 -6.81 26.74 -14.90
N LEU A 648 -7.59 26.44 -15.93
CA LEU A 648 -7.44 25.21 -16.70
C LEU A 648 -6.08 25.15 -17.40
N ARG A 649 -5.60 26.27 -17.95
CA ARG A 649 -4.24 26.38 -18.50
C ARG A 649 -3.19 26.14 -17.41
N GLU A 650 -3.29 26.81 -16.26
CA GLU A 650 -2.31 26.67 -15.17
C GLU A 650 -2.27 25.23 -14.62
N TRP A 651 -3.43 24.58 -14.49
CA TRP A 651 -3.50 23.17 -14.14
C TRP A 651 -2.81 22.26 -15.16
N ILE A 652 -3.00 22.51 -16.47
CA ILE A 652 -2.31 21.75 -17.53
C ILE A 652 -0.79 21.89 -17.40
N LEU A 653 -0.28 23.08 -17.12
CA LEU A 653 1.16 23.34 -16.96
C LEU A 653 1.74 22.70 -15.68
N ILE A 654 1.04 22.80 -14.55
CA ILE A 654 1.47 22.21 -13.27
C ILE A 654 1.52 20.68 -13.36
N GLN A 655 0.57 20.05 -14.05
CA GLN A 655 0.58 18.60 -14.26
C GLN A 655 1.77 18.16 -15.13
N ASP A 656 2.19 18.98 -16.10
CA ASP A 656 3.38 18.74 -16.91
C ASP A 656 4.67 18.84 -16.08
N ASP A 657 4.79 19.86 -15.22
CA ASP A 657 5.92 20.04 -14.30
C ASP A 657 6.07 18.87 -13.32
N LEU A 658 4.95 18.22 -12.97
CA LEU A 658 4.89 17.04 -12.11
C LEU A 658 5.09 15.71 -12.86
N GLY A 659 5.37 15.76 -14.17
CA GLY A 659 5.57 14.57 -15.01
C GLY A 659 4.30 13.77 -15.30
N CYS A 660 3.12 14.37 -15.08
CA CYS A 660 1.80 13.75 -15.23
C CYS A 660 0.97 14.48 -16.31
N SER A 661 1.52 14.65 -17.52
CA SER A 661 0.89 15.44 -18.58
C SER A 661 -0.53 14.97 -18.93
N VAL A 662 -1.45 15.92 -19.12
CA VAL A 662 -2.88 15.68 -19.30
C VAL A 662 -3.29 15.61 -20.78
N SER A 663 -4.14 14.64 -21.13
CA SER A 663 -4.56 14.38 -22.52
C SER A 663 -5.63 15.36 -23.03
N HIS A 664 -5.76 15.47 -24.37
CA HIS A 664 -6.81 16.26 -25.02
C HIS A 664 -8.23 15.85 -24.59
N GLN A 665 -8.45 14.55 -24.36
CA GLN A 665 -9.74 14.04 -23.89
C GLN A 665 -9.98 14.47 -22.44
N GLN A 666 -8.99 14.36 -21.56
CA GLN A 666 -9.11 14.82 -20.17
C GLN A 666 -9.35 16.33 -20.08
N VAL A 667 -8.68 17.14 -20.91
CA VAL A 667 -8.91 18.60 -20.96
C VAL A 667 -10.32 18.90 -21.47
N ARG A 668 -10.81 18.22 -22.50
CA ARG A 668 -12.19 18.35 -22.99
C ARG A 668 -13.22 17.87 -21.96
N ASP A 669 -12.94 16.79 -21.24
CA ASP A 669 -13.83 16.25 -20.22
C ASP A 669 -13.90 17.17 -19.02
N PHE A 670 -12.75 17.71 -18.60
CA PHE A 670 -12.68 18.69 -17.52
C PHE A 670 -13.37 20.00 -17.91
N ALA A 671 -13.09 20.53 -19.11
CA ALA A 671 -13.77 21.70 -19.62
C ALA A 671 -15.28 21.46 -19.82
N SER A 672 -15.69 20.26 -20.27
CA SER A 672 -17.11 19.90 -20.39
C SER A 672 -17.79 19.82 -19.03
N LYS A 673 -17.11 19.32 -18.00
CA LYS A 673 -17.62 19.30 -16.63
C LYS A 673 -17.81 20.73 -16.08
N VAL A 674 -16.86 21.62 -16.33
CA VAL A 674 -16.98 23.04 -15.97
C VAL A 674 -18.12 23.71 -16.75
N ALA A 675 -18.23 23.46 -18.06
CA ALA A 675 -19.30 23.99 -18.90
C ALA A 675 -20.69 23.51 -18.45
N ARG A 676 -20.85 22.22 -18.09
CA ARG A 676 -22.11 21.68 -17.56
C ARG A 676 -22.50 22.31 -16.24
N ARG A 677 -21.52 22.56 -15.37
CA ARG A 677 -21.74 23.26 -14.08
C ARG A 677 -22.09 24.74 -14.28
N ASN A 678 -21.65 25.34 -15.38
CA ASN A 678 -22.05 26.69 -15.81
C ASN A 678 -23.42 26.74 -16.54
N GLY A 679 -24.15 25.61 -16.62
CA GLY A 679 -25.48 25.53 -17.25
C GLY A 679 -25.50 25.01 -18.70
N PHE A 680 -24.35 24.69 -19.30
CA PHE A 680 -24.28 24.16 -20.66
C PHE A 680 -24.24 22.62 -20.67
N GLN A 681 -25.41 21.98 -20.63
CA GLN A 681 -25.55 20.52 -20.49
C GLN A 681 -24.82 19.69 -21.56
N GLU A 682 -24.72 20.23 -22.78
CA GLU A 682 -24.01 19.58 -23.89
C GLU A 682 -22.48 19.55 -23.73
N GLY A 683 -21.91 20.25 -22.74
CA GLY A 683 -20.46 20.36 -22.56
C GLY A 683 -19.78 21.25 -23.60
N VAL A 684 -18.47 21.09 -23.77
CA VAL A 684 -17.72 21.88 -24.77
C VAL A 684 -17.82 21.26 -26.17
N GLY A 685 -17.89 22.11 -27.20
CA GLY A 685 -18.03 21.67 -28.59
C GLY A 685 -16.77 21.00 -29.15
N LYS A 686 -16.90 20.28 -30.28
CA LYS A 686 -15.81 19.53 -30.92
C LYS A 686 -14.57 20.39 -31.19
N ASP A 687 -14.77 21.64 -31.62
CA ASP A 687 -13.66 22.55 -31.97
C ASP A 687 -13.19 23.44 -30.81
N TRP A 688 -13.81 23.29 -29.63
CA TRP A 688 -13.51 24.16 -28.48
C TRP A 688 -12.04 24.03 -28.03
N LEU A 689 -11.50 22.81 -28.02
CA LEU A 689 -10.10 22.59 -27.62
C LEU A 689 -9.11 23.25 -28.60
N GLN A 690 -9.37 23.18 -29.91
CA GLN A 690 -8.53 23.87 -30.89
C GLN A 690 -8.62 25.39 -30.74
N ALA A 691 -9.81 25.91 -30.44
CA ALA A 691 -10.00 27.34 -30.18
C ALA A 691 -9.30 27.77 -28.86
N PHE A 692 -9.35 26.95 -27.82
CA PHE A 692 -8.63 27.16 -26.55
C PHE A 692 -7.12 27.21 -26.77
N MET A 693 -6.56 26.25 -27.52
CA MET A 693 -5.14 26.23 -27.86
C MET A 693 -4.73 27.42 -28.75
N ARG A 694 -5.63 27.91 -29.61
CA ARG A 694 -5.40 29.13 -30.41
C ARG A 694 -5.39 30.40 -29.54
N ARG A 695 -6.14 30.42 -28.43
CA ARG A 695 -6.14 31.52 -27.45
C ARG A 695 -4.91 31.49 -26.54
N TYR A 696 -4.34 30.31 -26.29
CA TYR A 696 -3.17 30.10 -25.43
C TYR A 696 -2.03 29.39 -26.19
N PRO A 697 -1.27 30.12 -27.04
CA PRO A 697 -0.28 29.54 -27.96
C PRO A 697 0.94 28.90 -27.28
N ASP A 698 1.08 29.02 -25.96
CA ASP A 698 2.14 28.38 -25.16
C ASP A 698 1.95 26.85 -25.02
N SER A 699 0.82 26.29 -25.50
CA SER A 699 0.46 24.86 -25.39
C SER A 699 0.52 24.15 -26.76
N LYS A 700 1.31 23.06 -26.91
CA LYS A 700 1.49 22.31 -28.19
C LYS A 700 1.26 20.78 -28.05
N THR A 701 1.09 20.05 -29.17
CA THR A 701 0.80 18.58 -29.24
C THR A 701 1.82 17.83 -30.13
N LEU A 702 2.34 16.64 -29.77
CA LEU A 702 3.45 15.83 -30.39
C LEU A 702 3.35 14.30 -30.21
N ARG A 703 4.39 13.43 -30.14
CA ARG A 703 4.24 11.96 -29.83
C ARG A 703 5.25 11.34 -28.82
N GLY A 704 4.89 10.33 -27.99
CA GLY A 704 5.74 9.80 -26.89
C GLY A 704 5.88 8.27 -26.77
N ASN A 705 7.11 7.79 -26.54
CA ASN A 705 7.67 6.42 -26.29
C ASN A 705 8.09 6.01 -24.83
N LYS A 706 8.23 4.76 -24.41
CA LYS A 706 8.55 4.46 -22.98
C LYS A 706 10.05 4.59 -22.61
N ILE A 707 10.41 5.23 -21.49
CA ILE A 707 11.77 5.15 -20.89
C ILE A 707 11.64 4.83 -19.39
N ASP A 708 12.45 3.88 -18.92
CA ASP A 708 12.52 3.43 -17.54
C ASP A 708 13.01 4.53 -16.58
N ILE A 709 12.49 4.54 -15.34
CA ILE A 709 12.76 5.56 -14.33
C ILE A 709 14.23 5.55 -13.88
N ASP A 710 14.86 4.37 -13.93
CA ASP A 710 16.28 4.18 -13.62
C ASP A 710 17.22 4.75 -14.72
N ARG A 711 16.76 4.79 -15.98
CA ARG A 711 17.47 5.50 -17.07
C ARG A 711 17.33 7.02 -16.94
N PHE A 712 16.24 7.53 -16.36
CA PHE A 712 16.04 8.97 -16.14
C PHE A 712 16.90 9.50 -14.98
N SER A 713 17.05 8.72 -13.90
CA SER A 713 17.90 9.04 -12.74
C SER A 713 19.38 8.74 -12.97
N GLY A 714 19.73 7.77 -13.84
CA GLY A 714 21.10 7.36 -14.13
C GLY A 714 21.87 8.21 -15.15
N ALA A 715 21.23 9.21 -15.78
CA ALA A 715 21.86 10.08 -16.78
C ALA A 715 22.27 11.44 -16.18
N SER A 716 23.11 11.46 -15.15
CA SER A 716 23.71 12.70 -14.67
C SER A 716 24.77 13.22 -15.65
N ALA A 717 24.96 14.54 -15.71
CA ALA A 717 26.02 15.12 -16.55
C ALA A 717 27.42 14.61 -16.15
N GLU A 718 27.62 14.21 -14.88
CA GLU A 718 28.85 13.56 -14.43
C GLU A 718 29.03 12.15 -15.00
N LEU A 719 27.97 11.33 -15.04
CA LEU A 719 28.01 9.97 -15.60
C LEU A 719 28.28 9.96 -17.11
N ILE A 720 27.67 10.89 -17.85
CA ILE A 720 27.91 11.05 -19.28
C ILE A 720 29.34 11.55 -19.53
N LYS A 721 29.85 12.50 -18.73
CA LYS A 721 31.25 12.95 -18.81
C LYS A 721 32.22 11.80 -18.50
N ALA A 722 31.95 11.00 -17.47
CA ALA A 722 32.78 9.85 -17.10
C ALA A 722 32.85 8.81 -18.23
N PHE A 723 31.72 8.52 -18.89
CA PHE A 723 31.67 7.64 -20.06
C PHE A 723 32.52 8.17 -21.23
N PHE A 724 32.42 9.46 -21.55
CA PHE A 724 33.24 10.05 -22.62
C PHE A 724 34.73 10.16 -22.25
N MET A 725 35.07 10.36 -20.97
CA MET A 725 36.46 10.29 -20.48
C MET A 725 37.06 8.89 -20.68
N LEU A 726 36.28 7.83 -20.45
CA LEU A 726 36.70 6.45 -20.73
C LEU A 726 36.91 6.21 -22.23
N LEU A 727 36.05 6.74 -23.11
CA LEU A 727 36.24 6.68 -24.57
C LEU A 727 37.49 7.43 -25.08
N MET A 728 38.00 8.39 -24.30
CA MET A 728 39.23 9.13 -24.60
C MET A 728 40.50 8.38 -24.16
N MET A 729 40.39 7.23 -23.49
CA MET A 729 41.56 6.44 -23.11
C MET A 729 42.37 6.01 -24.35
N PRO A 730 43.72 6.15 -24.35
CA PRO A 730 44.56 5.85 -25.50
C PRO A 730 44.42 4.42 -26.03
N ALA A 731 44.13 3.45 -25.15
CA ALA A 731 43.91 2.05 -25.53
C ALA A 731 42.62 1.87 -26.36
N ILE A 732 41.53 2.55 -25.98
CA ILE A 732 40.24 2.49 -26.68
C ILE A 732 40.30 3.33 -27.97
N HIS A 733 41.07 4.42 -27.97
CA HIS A 733 41.27 5.26 -29.16
C HIS A 733 41.96 4.52 -30.31
N LYS A 734 42.77 3.49 -30.03
CA LYS A 734 43.42 2.64 -31.04
C LYS A 734 42.45 1.70 -31.78
N ILE A 735 41.26 1.45 -31.24
CA ILE A 735 40.23 0.63 -31.90
C ILE A 735 39.69 1.45 -33.09
N LYS A 736 39.82 0.96 -34.32
CA LYS A 736 39.31 1.65 -35.51
C LYS A 736 37.79 1.87 -35.40
N GLN A 737 37.27 2.97 -35.94
CA GLN A 737 35.84 3.31 -35.90
C GLN A 737 34.97 2.16 -36.44
N LYS A 738 35.32 1.55 -37.59
CA LYS A 738 34.66 0.33 -38.10
C LYS A 738 34.50 -0.86 -37.12
N ASN A 739 35.30 -0.90 -36.05
CA ASN A 739 35.31 -1.96 -35.04
C ASN A 739 34.71 -1.51 -33.69
N ARG A 740 34.09 -0.32 -33.63
CA ARG A 740 33.39 0.18 -32.45
C ARG A 740 31.90 0.00 -32.67
N TYR A 741 31.28 -0.79 -31.82
CA TYR A 741 29.87 -1.13 -31.91
C TYR A 741 29.14 -0.67 -30.66
N ASN A 742 28.00 -0.03 -30.86
CA ASN A 742 27.02 0.15 -29.81
C ASN A 742 26.02 -1.00 -29.88
N MET A 743 25.68 -1.57 -28.74
CA MET A 743 24.70 -2.65 -28.62
C MET A 743 23.61 -2.17 -27.66
N ASP A 744 22.36 -2.44 -28.00
CA ASP A 744 21.21 -2.18 -27.14
C ASP A 744 20.32 -3.43 -27.10
N GLU A 745 19.68 -3.63 -25.96
CA GLU A 745 18.85 -4.78 -25.67
C GLU A 745 17.40 -4.33 -25.46
N VAL A 746 16.46 -5.02 -26.11
CA VAL A 746 15.03 -4.75 -25.97
C VAL A 746 14.32 -6.03 -25.54
N GLY A 747 13.76 -6.01 -24.32
CA GLY A 747 12.84 -7.05 -23.86
C GLY A 747 11.44 -6.84 -24.42
N MET A 748 10.89 -7.86 -25.08
CA MET A 748 9.50 -7.94 -25.53
C MET A 748 8.78 -9.05 -24.77
N MET A 749 7.61 -8.75 -24.20
CA MET A 749 6.86 -9.73 -23.41
C MET A 749 5.80 -10.42 -24.28
N GLU A 750 5.69 -11.75 -24.19
CA GLU A 750 4.74 -12.55 -24.98
C GLU A 750 3.28 -12.17 -24.66
N GLY A 751 2.46 -11.95 -25.69
CA GLY A 751 1.03 -11.62 -25.57
C GLY A 751 0.66 -10.14 -25.77
N ILE A 752 1.61 -9.29 -26.13
CA ILE A 752 1.37 -7.88 -26.45
C ILE A 752 1.24 -7.70 -27.98
N GLY A 753 0.01 -7.64 -28.48
CA GLY A 753 -0.26 -7.10 -29.82
C GLY A 753 -0.23 -5.56 -29.79
N MET A 754 0.55 -4.94 -30.68
CA MET A 754 0.61 -3.49 -30.82
C MET A 754 -0.63 -3.00 -31.61
N ASP A 755 -1.59 -2.34 -30.96
CA ASP A 755 -2.47 -1.38 -31.64
C ASP A 755 -3.05 -0.37 -30.65
N GLY A 756 -2.59 0.89 -30.76
CA GLY A 756 -3.10 2.01 -29.97
C GLY A 756 -2.24 3.26 -30.19
N LEU A 757 -2.67 4.14 -31.12
CA LEU A 757 -2.00 5.40 -31.45
C LEU A 757 -2.20 6.45 -30.33
N VAL A 758 -1.12 7.11 -29.90
CA VAL A 758 -1.10 8.24 -28.92
C VAL A 758 -0.24 9.41 -29.42
N LEU A 759 -0.43 10.64 -28.91
CA LEU A 759 0.27 11.93 -29.22
C LEU A 759 0.60 12.72 -27.87
N TRP A 760 1.53 13.73 -27.79
CA TRP A 760 2.58 14.09 -26.76
C TRP A 760 3.12 15.58 -26.81
N HIS A 761 4.38 15.94 -26.45
CA HIS A 761 5.01 17.30 -26.55
C HIS A 761 6.42 17.35 -27.24
N ALA A 762 6.89 18.51 -27.78
CA ALA A 762 7.93 18.63 -28.85
C ALA A 762 9.36 18.39 -28.44
N GLY A 763 9.63 18.62 -27.15
CA GLY A 763 10.98 18.63 -26.62
C GLY A 763 11.42 17.30 -26.01
N LYS A 764 10.55 16.29 -25.90
CA LYS A 764 10.87 15.03 -25.21
C LYS A 764 10.40 13.81 -25.99
N LYS A 765 11.28 12.80 -26.05
CA LYS A 765 11.20 11.66 -26.97
C LYS A 765 10.27 10.51 -26.51
N SER A 766 9.53 10.59 -25.37
CA SER A 766 9.07 9.36 -24.68
C SER A 766 7.85 9.36 -23.61
N ALA A 767 6.69 8.60 -23.76
CA ALA A 767 5.54 8.21 -22.83
C ALA A 767 5.29 6.70 -22.43
N LEU A 768 4.78 6.34 -21.21
CA LEU A 768 4.44 4.97 -20.67
C LEU A 768 2.95 4.56 -20.41
N LEU A 769 2.64 3.24 -20.52
CA LEU A 769 1.32 2.55 -20.32
C LEU A 769 1.51 1.16 -19.63
N LYS A 770 0.53 0.70 -18.84
CA LYS A 770 0.53 -0.51 -17.96
C LYS A 770 -0.19 -1.73 -18.60
N GLN A 771 0.18 -2.98 -18.25
CA GLN A 771 -0.22 -4.23 -18.96
C GLN A 771 -0.55 -5.45 -18.04
N PRO A 772 -1.22 -6.52 -18.58
CA PRO A 772 -1.60 -7.76 -17.88
C PRO A 772 -0.53 -8.87 -17.92
N GLY A 773 -0.55 -9.75 -16.92
CA GLY A 773 0.57 -10.60 -16.48
C GLY A 773 0.78 -11.97 -17.16
N SER A 774 1.25 -11.99 -18.41
CA SER A 774 2.18 -13.01 -18.88
C SER A 774 3.60 -12.62 -18.44
N ARG A 775 4.48 -13.56 -18.06
CA ARG A 775 5.85 -13.27 -17.53
C ARG A 775 7.00 -13.79 -18.42
N SER A 776 6.70 -14.20 -19.66
CA SER A 776 7.71 -14.70 -20.61
C SER A 776 8.27 -13.53 -21.44
N TRP A 777 9.59 -13.32 -21.36
CA TRP A 777 10.30 -12.27 -22.09
C TRP A 777 11.07 -12.87 -23.28
N ILE A 778 11.11 -12.13 -24.37
CA ILE A 778 11.94 -12.34 -25.57
C ILE A 778 12.92 -11.18 -25.61
N THR A 779 14.21 -11.49 -25.69
CA THR A 779 15.26 -10.48 -25.69
C THR A 779 15.74 -10.24 -27.11
N ILE A 780 15.68 -9.01 -27.62
CA ILE A 780 16.16 -8.64 -28.95
C ILE A 780 17.41 -7.78 -28.81
N LEU A 781 18.51 -8.25 -29.41
CA LEU A 781 19.79 -7.55 -29.46
C LEU A 781 19.93 -6.85 -30.81
N GLY A 782 20.10 -5.52 -30.76
CA GLY A 782 20.40 -4.67 -31.90
C GLY A 782 21.79 -4.09 -31.79
N CYS A 783 22.55 -4.09 -32.88
CA CYS A 783 23.94 -3.62 -32.86
C CYS A 783 24.28 -2.79 -34.10
N ILE A 784 24.90 -1.62 -33.87
CA ILE A 784 25.32 -0.69 -34.93
C ILE A 784 26.76 -0.22 -34.71
N SER A 785 27.55 -0.19 -35.78
CA SER A 785 28.90 0.36 -35.73
C SER A 785 28.90 1.89 -35.76
N THR A 786 30.01 2.51 -35.37
CA THR A 786 30.17 3.98 -35.50
C THR A 786 30.21 4.47 -36.95
N GLU A 787 30.35 3.57 -37.93
CA GLU A 787 30.27 3.87 -39.37
C GLU A 787 28.86 3.64 -39.94
N GLY A 788 27.88 3.32 -39.08
CA GLY A 788 26.48 3.11 -39.48
C GLY A 788 26.20 1.71 -40.03
N ARG A 789 27.14 0.76 -39.91
CA ARG A 789 26.89 -0.64 -40.28
C ARG A 789 26.03 -1.32 -39.22
N VAL A 790 24.84 -1.76 -39.60
CA VAL A 790 23.91 -2.51 -38.74
C VAL A 790 24.19 -4.00 -38.87
N LEU A 791 24.30 -4.71 -37.74
CA LEU A 791 24.35 -6.17 -37.72
C LEU A 791 22.93 -6.75 -37.72
N PRO A 792 22.70 -7.92 -38.36
CA PRO A 792 21.48 -8.71 -38.21
C PRO A 792 20.99 -8.77 -36.75
N PRO A 793 19.75 -8.37 -36.45
CA PRO A 793 19.21 -8.46 -35.10
C PRO A 793 19.15 -9.90 -34.62
N SER A 794 19.39 -10.13 -33.34
CA SER A 794 19.30 -11.46 -32.73
C SER A 794 18.20 -11.49 -31.68
N ALA A 795 17.22 -12.36 -31.85
CA ALA A 795 16.15 -12.58 -30.87
C ALA A 795 16.41 -13.86 -30.08
N ILE A 796 16.38 -13.74 -28.76
CA ILE A 796 16.61 -14.80 -27.78
C ILE A 796 15.28 -15.10 -27.10
N PHE A 797 14.81 -16.32 -27.25
CA PHE A 797 13.59 -16.80 -26.61
C PHE A 797 13.91 -17.51 -25.30
N LYS A 798 13.05 -17.35 -24.30
CA LYS A 798 13.15 -18.12 -23.06
C LYS A 798 12.81 -19.60 -23.32
N GLY A 799 13.79 -20.49 -23.20
CA GLY A 799 13.61 -21.93 -23.40
C GLY A 799 14.90 -22.67 -23.77
N LYS A 800 14.80 -23.99 -23.96
CA LYS A 800 15.93 -24.85 -24.38
C LYS A 800 16.08 -25.00 -25.89
N THR A 801 15.00 -24.77 -26.64
CA THR A 801 14.96 -24.85 -28.11
C THR A 801 13.96 -23.82 -28.64
N VAL A 802 14.24 -23.32 -29.85
CA VAL A 802 13.34 -22.40 -30.56
C VAL A 802 12.18 -23.21 -31.14
N GLN A 803 10.94 -22.91 -30.75
CA GLN A 803 9.74 -23.64 -31.17
C GLN A 803 9.04 -22.97 -32.37
N GLN A 804 8.47 -23.78 -33.28
CA GLN A 804 7.81 -23.30 -34.50
C GLN A 804 6.64 -22.34 -34.23
N GLN A 805 5.94 -22.51 -33.10
CA GLN A 805 4.80 -21.68 -32.69
C GLN A 805 5.16 -20.20 -32.46
N HIS A 806 6.45 -19.85 -32.34
CA HIS A 806 6.90 -18.46 -32.20
C HIS A 806 6.93 -17.69 -33.53
N PHE A 807 6.71 -18.35 -34.67
CA PHE A 807 6.83 -17.75 -35.99
C PHE A 807 5.54 -17.88 -36.82
N PRO A 808 5.21 -16.87 -37.64
CA PRO A 808 4.16 -16.99 -38.64
C PRO A 808 4.55 -17.99 -39.74
N GLY A 809 3.56 -18.56 -40.44
CA GLY A 809 3.80 -19.54 -41.51
C GLY A 809 4.59 -19.01 -42.72
N ASN A 810 4.77 -17.70 -42.86
CA ASN A 810 5.64 -17.08 -43.86
C ASN A 810 6.74 -16.27 -43.16
N LEU A 811 8.01 -16.64 -43.41
CA LEU A 811 9.20 -16.11 -42.75
C LEU A 811 9.94 -15.04 -43.55
N SER A 812 9.49 -14.68 -44.75
CA SER A 812 10.25 -13.82 -45.67
C SER A 812 10.61 -12.43 -45.12
N CYS A 813 9.87 -11.94 -44.12
CA CYS A 813 10.16 -10.67 -43.44
C CYS A 813 11.24 -10.77 -42.34
N LEU A 814 11.68 -11.99 -42.00
CA LEU A 814 12.61 -12.31 -40.92
C LEU A 814 13.90 -13.00 -41.43
N ASP A 815 14.09 -13.13 -42.74
CA ASP A 815 15.25 -13.82 -43.35
C ASP A 815 16.61 -13.22 -42.95
N SER A 816 16.63 -11.96 -42.51
CA SER A 816 17.82 -11.24 -42.07
C SER A 816 18.03 -11.24 -40.56
N TRP A 817 17.24 -12.02 -39.80
CA TRP A 817 17.29 -12.08 -38.33
C TRP A 817 17.86 -13.41 -37.86
N ASN A 818 18.58 -13.38 -36.75
CA ASN A 818 19.08 -14.56 -36.06
C ASN A 818 18.17 -14.91 -34.87
N PHE A 819 17.89 -16.19 -34.66
CA PHE A 819 17.00 -16.66 -33.59
C PHE A 819 17.71 -17.72 -32.74
N THR A 820 17.67 -17.57 -31.42
CA THR A 820 18.30 -18.48 -30.46
C THR A 820 17.49 -18.55 -29.15
N CYS A 821 17.92 -19.37 -28.19
CA CYS A 821 17.21 -19.56 -26.92
C CYS A 821 18.15 -19.60 -25.70
N SER A 822 17.63 -19.17 -24.54
CA SER A 822 18.31 -19.16 -23.23
C SER A 822 17.31 -19.54 -22.14
N GLU A 823 17.74 -20.22 -21.08
CA GLU A 823 16.83 -20.61 -19.97
C GLU A 823 16.21 -19.41 -19.23
N LYS A 824 16.86 -18.24 -19.31
CA LYS A 824 16.41 -17.00 -18.67
C LYS A 824 15.68 -16.03 -19.60
N GLY A 825 15.74 -16.25 -20.92
CA GLY A 825 15.30 -15.30 -21.95
C GLY A 825 16.42 -14.36 -22.35
#